data_AF-A0A8J3PHE4-F1
#
_entry.id   AF-A0A8J3PHE4-F1
#
_cell.length_a   1.000
_cell.length_b   1.000
_cell.length_c   1.000
_cell.angle_alpha   90.00
_cell.angle_beta   90.00
_cell.angle_gamma   90.00
#
_symmetry.space_group_name_H-M   'P 1'
#
loop_
_entity.id
_entity.type
_entity.pdbx_description
1 polymer ?
#
loop_
_entity_poly.entity_id
_entity_poly.type
_entity_poly.pdbx_seq_one_letter_code
_entity_poly.pdbx_strand_id
1 'polypeptide(L)'
;MGHRRSLPVGAALMSGLLSVAMPAPAAHAAAPPAAPTITEPGADNTLVSAADVHMEAAPFSDPDGDAHLCSEWEILTGGERVWASGCTGGVLRNHIHMGDGVFENSHAGRGDLIPDKDYELRVRFKDNSGDPGTEWSVWTERPFRTAKELKPRPDAPEWVVKQDGYKVEEVAGGFSLPVNIAMVPGHVADPSKPMFYVTELYGKIKVVKADYSVSTYADDLLNYDPSKVFPGSGEMGLAGLAIDPASGDLFASMVYKDGNNYYPKVVRFHSTDGGKTVSTKKTILDFDDEPQSASHQISNLSIGPDGKLYVHLGDGFEPDTAQDKDSARGKVLRLNLDGTVPGDNPFFDDDDGISARDMIFAYGLRNPFGGAWRATDGQHYSVENGPGANDRLARITKGTDYGWGGSVNDMKKNALYYWERTHAPVNITFTEQSDHHAGGFPEDKWGHAFVSESGPTYATGPQEKGKRIVEFGFNGDGSVTAPKTLVEYNGGGKTTVAGLAVGQDGLYFTGLYPDAGDPTKAGAKIYRVRYAPSQAASPVMIYGDRDFKGSFQALGAGVHDNAKGELGSVGNDKMSSMRVGPGYRVVVCQDDSSQGRTNALNLGLCRYYGPGQHEFVGADLNDQASMIAVLSGPAKGKGVTAYTGPNFSGDSQPLGVGGFEASAGELNKVDTETTSMKVATGHEAIVCQHDRDAGVNSGQVGPCRFFTAGDHPALGANFEDNVHLIAVGGPAMTAYSEAGLAGNSQLFAPGIHQAYLGNLSIVGNDAITSFRVEPGYRAVVCSNDGKTLTNKGDLGPCRTFGAGDHTLQGSTLDNKISLMAVLAGPSNGARMTVYRDRDFKGLSNKYGIGLYESAEIGPVGNDKISSLKVAADHEAVVCRHDSAKGEADINPCRLYTGDQKYVGADLNDDISLVAIAK
;
A
#
# COMPACT_ATOMS: atom_id res chain seq x y z
N MET A 1 -66.36 -0.62 -33.68
CA MET A 1 -67.66 -0.40 -34.36
C MET A 1 -67.62 0.99 -35.01
N GLY A 2 -67.98 1.07 -36.31
CA GLY A 2 -68.25 2.31 -37.09
C GLY A 2 -67.01 3.14 -37.49
N HIS A 3 -66.38 3.05 -38.68
CA HIS A 3 -66.83 3.39 -40.05
C HIS A 3 -67.51 4.75 -40.17
N ARG A 4 -67.34 5.61 -41.20
CA ARG A 4 -66.44 5.83 -42.37
C ARG A 4 -67.24 6.83 -43.26
N ARG A 5 -66.56 7.55 -44.18
CA ARG A 5 -67.07 8.31 -45.38
C ARG A 5 -67.40 9.80 -45.14
N SER A 6 -67.11 10.78 -46.02
CA SER A 6 -66.60 10.81 -47.41
C SER A 6 -66.33 12.28 -47.87
N LEU A 7 -65.21 12.52 -48.60
CA LEU A 7 -64.96 13.30 -49.86
C LEU A 7 -65.98 14.40 -50.38
N PRO A 8 -65.66 15.31 -51.35
CA PRO A 8 -64.40 15.97 -51.82
C PRO A 8 -64.51 17.41 -52.47
N VAL A 9 -63.38 17.91 -53.05
CA VAL A 9 -63.15 18.87 -54.19
C VAL A 9 -63.27 20.40 -54.00
N GLY A 10 -62.23 21.14 -54.46
CA GLY A 10 -62.38 22.51 -55.01
C GLY A 10 -61.09 23.34 -55.11
N ALA A 11 -60.67 23.71 -56.31
CA ALA A 11 -59.37 24.31 -56.64
C ALA A 11 -59.27 25.85 -56.52
N ALA A 12 -58.00 26.30 -56.48
CA ALA A 12 -57.42 27.52 -57.06
C ALA A 12 -57.70 28.91 -56.44
N LEU A 13 -56.62 29.58 -56.04
CA LEU A 13 -56.38 31.01 -56.31
C LEU A 13 -54.87 31.33 -56.23
N MET A 14 -54.29 31.67 -57.38
CA MET A 14 -53.01 32.37 -57.52
C MET A 14 -53.11 33.77 -56.89
N SER A 15 -52.05 34.22 -56.22
CA SER A 15 -51.67 35.64 -56.16
C SER A 15 -50.17 35.74 -55.84
N GLY A 16 -49.47 36.52 -56.68
CA GLY A 16 -48.02 36.54 -56.79
C GLY A 16 -47.29 37.12 -55.58
N LEU A 17 -46.12 36.56 -55.31
CA LEU A 17 -45.11 37.13 -54.41
C LEU A 17 -44.06 37.86 -55.26
N LEU A 18 -43.91 39.15 -54.97
CA LEU A 18 -42.73 39.94 -55.31
C LEU A 18 -41.49 39.18 -54.83
N SER A 19 -40.63 38.82 -55.77
CA SER A 19 -39.26 38.37 -55.51
C SER A 19 -38.43 39.57 -55.04
N VAL A 20 -38.34 39.74 -53.72
CA VAL A 20 -37.20 40.47 -53.13
C VAL A 20 -36.00 39.55 -53.29
N ALA A 21 -35.13 39.88 -54.25
CA ALA A 21 -33.84 39.23 -54.39
C ALA A 21 -33.01 39.53 -53.14
N MET A 22 -32.94 38.55 -52.23
CA MET A 22 -31.86 38.52 -51.25
C MET A 22 -30.55 38.35 -52.01
N PRO A 23 -29.48 39.11 -51.69
CA PRO A 23 -28.18 38.83 -52.26
C PRO A 23 -27.79 37.40 -51.86
N ALA A 24 -27.35 36.62 -52.84
CA ALA A 24 -26.71 35.34 -52.57
C ALA A 24 -25.57 35.56 -51.56
N PRO A 25 -25.33 34.64 -50.60
CA PRO A 25 -24.13 34.72 -49.79
C PRO A 25 -22.94 34.79 -50.74
N ALA A 26 -22.04 35.75 -50.50
CA ALA A 26 -20.81 35.84 -51.27
C ALA A 26 -20.12 34.47 -51.21
N ALA A 27 -19.79 33.90 -52.36
CA ALA A 27 -18.84 32.79 -52.42
C ALA A 27 -17.58 33.30 -51.71
N HIS A 28 -17.24 32.71 -50.56
CA HIS A 28 -15.96 32.99 -49.91
C HIS A 28 -14.88 32.62 -50.93
N ALA A 29 -13.86 33.49 -51.08
CA ALA A 29 -12.74 33.17 -51.95
C ALA A 29 -12.03 31.95 -51.36
N ALA A 30 -11.74 30.94 -52.19
CA ALA A 30 -11.02 29.75 -51.78
C ALA A 30 -9.79 30.15 -50.95
N ALA A 31 -9.70 29.64 -49.73
CA ALA A 31 -8.68 29.98 -48.76
C ALA A 31 -8.09 28.69 -48.20
N PRO A 32 -6.78 28.67 -47.89
CA PRO A 32 -6.22 27.51 -47.23
C PRO A 32 -6.66 27.42 -45.78
N PRO A 33 -6.63 26.21 -45.19
CA PRO A 33 -6.90 26.01 -43.79
C PRO A 33 -5.93 26.82 -42.93
N ALA A 34 -6.37 27.20 -41.73
CA ALA A 34 -5.48 27.83 -40.77
C ALA A 34 -4.29 26.92 -40.46
N ALA A 35 -3.12 27.53 -40.22
CA ALA A 35 -1.94 26.80 -39.78
C ALA A 35 -2.27 26.05 -38.47
N PRO A 36 -1.96 24.75 -38.35
CA PRO A 36 -2.21 24.00 -37.13
C PRO A 36 -1.48 24.64 -35.95
N THR A 37 -2.05 24.57 -34.76
CA THR A 37 -1.29 24.88 -33.53
C THR A 37 -0.87 23.57 -32.89
N ILE A 38 0.43 23.28 -32.81
CA ILE A 38 0.93 22.10 -32.10
C ILE A 38 0.70 22.29 -30.60
N THR A 39 -0.21 21.50 -30.05
CA THR A 39 -0.51 21.43 -28.62
C THR A 39 0.44 20.46 -27.92
N GLU A 40 0.97 19.46 -28.65
CA GLU A 40 1.95 18.53 -28.15
C GLU A 40 3.05 18.17 -29.17
N PRO A 41 4.35 18.31 -28.83
CA PRO A 41 4.88 18.79 -27.55
C PRO A 41 4.50 20.25 -27.22
N GLY A 42 4.14 20.50 -25.95
CA GLY A 42 3.47 21.76 -25.55
C GLY A 42 4.33 23.02 -25.56
N ALA A 43 5.66 22.87 -25.60
CA ALA A 43 6.59 23.98 -25.70
C ALA A 43 7.88 23.60 -26.44
N ASP A 44 8.59 24.59 -26.93
CA ASP A 44 9.88 24.39 -27.60
C ASP A 44 10.89 23.71 -26.67
N ASN A 45 11.59 22.71 -27.19
CA ASN A 45 12.58 21.89 -26.48
C ASN A 45 12.01 21.10 -25.30
N THR A 46 10.71 20.80 -25.33
CA THR A 46 10.10 19.86 -24.37
C THR A 46 10.86 18.53 -24.41
N LEU A 47 11.16 17.99 -23.24
CA LEU A 47 11.80 16.69 -23.09
C LEU A 47 10.73 15.59 -23.21
N VAL A 48 10.85 14.72 -24.21
CA VAL A 48 9.87 13.65 -24.50
C VAL A 48 10.53 12.26 -24.47
N SER A 49 9.74 11.21 -24.34
CA SER A 49 10.26 9.83 -24.48
C SER A 49 10.66 9.57 -25.93
N ALA A 50 11.81 8.91 -26.13
CA ALA A 50 12.22 8.49 -27.48
C ALA A 50 11.31 7.39 -28.06
N ALA A 51 10.66 6.61 -27.20
CA ALA A 51 9.78 5.51 -27.58
C ALA A 51 8.30 5.91 -27.68
N ASP A 52 7.92 7.04 -27.11
CA ASP A 52 6.53 7.47 -26.96
C ASP A 52 6.45 9.00 -27.05
N VAL A 53 6.49 9.51 -28.29
CA VAL A 53 6.30 10.93 -28.57
C VAL A 53 4.82 11.15 -28.83
N HIS A 54 4.16 11.79 -27.89
CA HIS A 54 2.77 12.24 -28.03
C HIS A 54 2.76 13.49 -28.94
N MET A 55 1.95 13.45 -30.00
CA MET A 55 1.91 14.49 -31.03
C MET A 55 0.47 14.90 -31.28
N GLU A 56 0.15 16.14 -30.95
CA GLU A 56 -1.21 16.66 -30.99
C GLU A 56 -1.24 18.09 -31.53
N ALA A 57 -2.30 18.41 -32.25
CA ALA A 57 -2.60 19.74 -32.76
C ALA A 57 -4.01 20.16 -32.36
N ALA A 58 -4.18 21.47 -32.16
CA ALA A 58 -5.47 22.08 -31.86
C ALA A 58 -6.51 21.78 -32.96
N PRO A 59 -7.81 21.86 -32.65
CA PRO A 59 -8.87 21.63 -33.61
C PRO A 59 -8.70 22.44 -34.90
N PHE A 60 -9.03 21.80 -36.02
CA PHE A 60 -8.98 22.39 -37.35
C PHE A 60 -9.93 23.58 -37.48
N SER A 61 -9.47 24.60 -38.21
CA SER A 61 -10.26 25.77 -38.55
C SER A 61 -9.99 26.16 -40.00
N ASP A 62 -11.05 26.45 -40.73
CA ASP A 62 -10.97 26.89 -42.12
C ASP A 62 -11.69 28.24 -42.33
N PRO A 63 -11.05 29.25 -42.94
CA PRO A 63 -11.68 30.53 -43.25
C PRO A 63 -12.89 30.48 -44.18
N ASP A 64 -12.96 29.53 -45.13
CA ASP A 64 -14.08 29.43 -46.08
C ASP A 64 -15.08 28.31 -45.72
N GLY A 65 -14.79 27.56 -44.66
CA GLY A 65 -15.70 26.61 -44.04
C GLY A 65 -15.58 25.18 -44.57
N ASP A 66 -14.55 24.89 -45.36
CA ASP A 66 -14.25 23.52 -45.78
C ASP A 66 -13.89 22.61 -44.59
N ALA A 67 -14.09 21.31 -44.75
CA ALA A 67 -13.96 20.33 -43.67
C ALA A 67 -12.56 19.72 -43.63
N HIS A 68 -12.07 19.40 -42.43
CA HIS A 68 -10.77 18.75 -42.24
C HIS A 68 -10.74 17.37 -42.93
N LEU A 69 -10.03 17.23 -44.05
CA LEU A 69 -9.90 15.97 -44.77
C LEU A 69 -8.86 15.06 -44.10
N CYS A 70 -7.65 15.55 -43.91
CA CYS A 70 -6.56 14.79 -43.29
C CYS A 70 -5.44 15.71 -42.77
N SER A 71 -4.47 15.14 -42.08
CA SER A 71 -3.27 15.86 -41.65
C SER A 71 -2.00 15.11 -42.06
N GLU A 72 -0.91 15.83 -42.28
CA GLU A 72 0.41 15.23 -42.49
C GLU A 72 1.33 15.59 -41.34
N TRP A 73 2.03 14.59 -40.82
CA TRP A 73 2.95 14.71 -39.70
C TRP A 73 4.33 14.20 -40.07
N GLU A 74 5.36 14.93 -39.65
CA GLU A 74 6.75 14.55 -39.89
C GLU A 74 7.63 14.88 -38.69
N ILE A 75 8.68 14.06 -38.48
CA ILE A 75 9.75 14.36 -37.53
C ILE A 75 11.07 14.45 -38.29
N LEU A 76 11.84 15.49 -37.96
CA LEU A 76 13.13 15.79 -38.56
C LEU A 76 14.23 15.84 -37.50
N THR A 77 15.46 15.55 -37.91
CA THR A 77 16.69 15.81 -37.13
C THR A 77 17.75 16.34 -38.06
N GLY A 78 18.33 17.51 -37.76
CA GLY A 78 19.37 18.11 -38.61
C GLY A 78 18.90 18.35 -40.06
N GLY A 79 17.60 18.62 -40.26
CA GLY A 79 16.98 18.82 -41.58
C GLY A 79 16.67 17.53 -42.36
N GLU A 80 17.02 16.36 -41.84
CA GLU A 80 16.64 15.07 -42.41
C GLU A 80 15.29 14.62 -41.84
N ARG A 81 14.32 14.29 -42.69
CA ARG A 81 13.07 13.64 -42.27
C ARG A 81 13.35 12.20 -41.86
N VAL A 82 12.95 11.82 -40.65
CA VAL A 82 13.25 10.51 -40.07
C VAL A 82 12.01 9.71 -39.70
N TRP A 83 10.83 10.34 -39.70
CA TRP A 83 9.54 9.68 -39.53
C TRP A 83 8.44 10.49 -40.24
N ALA A 84 7.45 9.81 -40.82
CA ALA A 84 6.28 10.45 -41.45
C ALA A 84 5.04 9.55 -41.44
N SER A 85 3.84 10.13 -41.35
CA SER A 85 2.56 9.39 -41.35
C SER A 85 1.78 9.41 -42.67
N GLY A 86 2.13 10.31 -43.59
CA GLY A 86 1.26 10.64 -44.72
C GLY A 86 -0.05 11.32 -44.29
N CYS A 87 -0.99 11.45 -45.23
CA CYS A 87 -2.30 12.09 -45.03
C CYS A 87 -3.22 11.20 -44.18
N THR A 88 -3.27 11.44 -42.86
CA THR A 88 -4.03 10.67 -41.88
C THR A 88 -5.41 11.28 -41.62
N GLY A 89 -6.47 10.45 -41.74
CA GLY A 89 -7.86 10.85 -41.54
C GLY A 89 -8.43 10.42 -40.18
N GLY A 90 -9.71 10.72 -39.93
CA GLY A 90 -10.42 10.29 -38.72
C GLY A 90 -9.89 10.96 -37.45
N VAL A 91 -9.76 10.18 -36.36
CA VAL A 91 -9.19 10.67 -35.08
C VAL A 91 -7.70 11.02 -35.19
N LEU A 92 -6.99 10.42 -36.16
CA LEU A 92 -5.55 10.63 -36.38
C LEU A 92 -5.19 11.95 -37.07
N ARG A 93 -6.20 12.78 -37.37
CA ARG A 93 -6.02 14.12 -37.92
C ARG A 93 -5.33 15.03 -36.91
N ASN A 94 -5.88 15.11 -35.71
CA ASN A 94 -5.40 16.05 -34.70
C ASN A 94 -4.44 15.40 -33.70
N HIS A 95 -4.35 14.07 -33.65
CA HIS A 95 -3.53 13.35 -32.68
C HIS A 95 -2.95 12.08 -33.31
N ILE A 96 -1.63 11.93 -33.30
CA ILE A 96 -0.93 10.79 -33.87
C ILE A 96 0.16 10.22 -32.95
N HIS A 97 0.48 8.94 -33.09
CA HIS A 97 1.56 8.26 -32.36
C HIS A 97 2.65 7.76 -33.32
N MET A 98 3.83 7.42 -32.77
CA MET A 98 4.94 6.83 -33.54
C MET A 98 4.54 5.61 -34.39
N GLY A 99 3.57 4.81 -33.94
CA GLY A 99 3.09 3.61 -34.63
C GLY A 99 2.23 3.88 -35.87
N ASP A 100 1.69 5.09 -36.02
CA ASP A 100 0.81 5.47 -37.13
C ASP A 100 1.58 5.95 -38.38
N GLY A 101 2.90 6.02 -38.28
CA GLY A 101 3.79 6.40 -39.37
C GLY A 101 4.95 5.45 -39.56
N VAL A 102 5.86 5.83 -40.44
CA VAL A 102 6.99 5.00 -40.87
C VAL A 102 8.28 5.76 -40.59
N PHE A 103 9.22 5.10 -39.91
CA PHE A 103 10.57 5.62 -39.80
C PHE A 103 11.32 5.50 -41.13
N GLU A 104 11.97 6.58 -41.53
CA GLU A 104 12.65 6.75 -42.82
C GLU A 104 14.13 7.10 -42.62
N ASN A 105 14.89 7.00 -43.71
CA ASN A 105 16.27 7.45 -43.83
C ASN A 105 17.19 6.95 -42.69
N SER A 106 17.88 7.83 -41.96
CA SER A 106 18.76 7.44 -40.84
C SER A 106 18.07 6.68 -39.71
N HIS A 107 16.73 6.66 -39.67
CA HIS A 107 15.94 5.91 -38.70
C HIS A 107 15.16 4.75 -39.34
N ALA A 108 15.36 4.45 -40.62
CA ALA A 108 14.66 3.36 -41.31
C ALA A 108 14.77 2.02 -40.56
N GLY A 109 13.63 1.38 -40.34
CA GLY A 109 13.54 0.09 -39.62
C GLY A 109 13.60 0.18 -38.10
N ARG A 110 13.69 1.38 -37.52
CA ARG A 110 13.52 1.58 -36.08
C ARG A 110 12.03 1.56 -35.69
N GLY A 111 11.78 1.39 -34.39
CA GLY A 111 10.46 1.58 -33.78
C GLY A 111 10.42 2.76 -32.81
N ASP A 112 11.54 3.47 -32.66
CA ASP A 112 11.75 4.57 -31.72
C ASP A 112 12.75 5.60 -32.27
N LEU A 113 12.69 6.81 -31.72
CA LEU A 113 13.71 7.83 -31.93
C LEU A 113 15.00 7.46 -31.17
N ILE A 114 16.09 8.14 -31.50
CA ILE A 114 17.36 8.01 -30.78
C ILE A 114 17.25 8.81 -29.46
N PRO A 115 17.56 8.22 -28.30
CA PRO A 115 17.59 8.94 -27.02
C PRO A 115 18.63 10.07 -26.97
N ASP A 116 18.40 11.05 -26.10
CA ASP A 116 19.28 12.22 -25.86
C ASP A 116 19.63 13.03 -27.13
N LYS A 117 18.63 13.28 -27.98
CA LYS A 117 18.81 13.94 -29.28
C LYS A 117 17.71 14.96 -29.58
N ASP A 118 18.07 16.02 -30.29
CA ASP A 118 17.14 17.07 -30.71
C ASP A 118 16.43 16.69 -32.01
N TYR A 119 15.14 17.01 -32.07
CA TYR A 119 14.24 16.76 -33.19
C TYR A 119 13.31 17.95 -33.40
N GLU A 120 12.63 17.93 -34.54
CA GLU A 120 11.60 18.90 -34.91
C GLU A 120 10.37 18.14 -35.40
N LEU A 121 9.24 18.34 -34.73
CA LEU A 121 7.94 17.89 -35.20
C LEU A 121 7.36 18.94 -36.13
N ARG A 122 6.75 18.53 -37.24
CA ARG A 122 5.94 19.44 -38.05
C ARG A 122 4.65 18.80 -38.53
N VAL A 123 3.61 19.63 -38.62
CA VAL A 123 2.26 19.23 -39.05
C VAL A 123 1.65 20.26 -40.01
N ARG A 124 0.84 19.79 -40.95
CA ARG A 124 -0.05 20.61 -41.77
C ARG A 124 -1.41 19.94 -41.97
N PHE A 125 -2.46 20.73 -42.11
CA PHE A 125 -3.82 20.27 -42.34
C PHE A 125 -4.19 20.34 -43.81
N LYS A 126 -5.05 19.41 -44.21
CA LYS A 126 -5.67 19.35 -45.53
C LYS A 126 -7.18 19.50 -45.43
N ASP A 127 -7.80 20.39 -46.19
CA ASP A 127 -9.26 20.44 -46.32
C ASP A 127 -9.80 19.50 -47.41
N ASN A 128 -11.13 19.49 -47.57
CA ASN A 128 -11.84 18.70 -48.57
C ASN A 128 -12.24 19.48 -49.84
N SER A 129 -11.71 20.68 -50.06
CA SER A 129 -12.01 21.54 -51.23
C SER A 129 -11.63 20.86 -52.55
N GLY A 130 -10.53 20.09 -52.54
CA GLY A 130 -9.92 19.51 -53.72
C GLY A 130 -9.23 20.54 -54.63
N ASP A 131 -9.03 21.78 -54.19
CA ASP A 131 -8.26 22.80 -54.90
C ASP A 131 -6.76 22.65 -54.58
N PRO A 132 -5.90 22.21 -55.51
CA PRO A 132 -4.48 22.02 -55.23
C PRO A 132 -3.73 23.29 -54.79
N GLY A 133 -4.29 24.48 -55.04
CA GLY A 133 -3.70 25.76 -54.66
C GLY A 133 -3.98 26.19 -53.21
N THR A 134 -5.06 25.69 -52.62
CA THR A 134 -5.51 26.10 -51.28
C THR A 134 -5.76 24.93 -50.34
N GLU A 135 -5.87 23.69 -50.81
CA GLU A 135 -6.28 22.54 -49.98
C GLU A 135 -5.34 22.21 -48.79
N TRP A 136 -4.17 22.87 -48.68
CA TRP A 136 -3.19 22.64 -47.63
C TRP A 136 -2.87 23.92 -46.84
N SER A 137 -2.82 23.78 -45.52
CA SER A 137 -2.23 24.79 -44.66
C SER A 137 -0.71 24.87 -44.87
N VAL A 138 -0.11 25.96 -44.39
CA VAL A 138 1.34 26.00 -44.16
C VAL A 138 1.73 25.00 -43.06
N TRP A 139 3.01 24.62 -43.03
CA TRP A 139 3.57 23.81 -41.95
C TRP A 139 3.68 24.62 -40.66
N THR A 140 3.37 23.97 -39.55
CA THR A 140 3.75 24.43 -38.20
C THR A 140 4.82 23.49 -37.66
N GLU A 141 5.84 24.06 -37.02
CA GLU A 141 7.01 23.33 -36.51
C GLU A 141 7.12 23.46 -34.98
N ARG A 142 7.61 22.42 -34.30
CA ARG A 142 7.87 22.37 -32.86
C ARG A 142 9.18 21.62 -32.60
N PRO A 143 10.25 22.29 -32.14
CA PRO A 143 11.46 21.61 -31.69
C PRO A 143 11.22 20.88 -30.36
N PHE A 144 11.81 19.70 -30.20
CA PHE A 144 11.78 18.91 -28.96
C PHE A 144 13.07 18.11 -28.79
N ARG A 145 13.29 17.58 -27.58
CA ARG A 145 14.45 16.73 -27.27
C ARG A 145 14.00 15.39 -26.69
N THR A 146 14.61 14.29 -27.10
CA THR A 146 14.36 12.98 -26.49
C THR A 146 15.13 12.82 -25.18
N ALA A 147 14.51 12.20 -24.19
CA ALA A 147 15.12 11.90 -22.90
C ALA A 147 16.31 10.94 -23.04
N LYS A 148 17.23 10.98 -22.07
CA LYS A 148 18.36 10.06 -21.99
C LYS A 148 17.88 8.66 -21.59
N GLU A 149 18.41 7.65 -22.25
CA GLU A 149 18.19 6.26 -21.88
C GLU A 149 18.82 5.95 -20.51
N LEU A 150 18.01 5.44 -19.57
CA LEU A 150 18.48 4.93 -18.29
C LEU A 150 18.71 3.43 -18.39
N LYS A 151 19.75 2.95 -17.70
CA LYS A 151 20.11 1.52 -17.70
C LYS A 151 19.72 0.86 -16.38
N PRO A 152 19.23 -0.39 -16.42
CA PRO A 152 19.06 -1.23 -15.24
C PRO A 152 20.31 -1.26 -14.36
N ARG A 153 20.12 -1.26 -13.04
CA ARG A 153 21.18 -1.66 -12.11
C ARG A 153 21.28 -3.20 -12.16
N PRO A 154 22.43 -3.77 -12.56
CA PRO A 154 22.56 -5.21 -12.78
C PRO A 154 22.38 -6.05 -11.50
N ASP A 155 22.69 -5.49 -10.33
CA ASP A 155 22.64 -6.19 -9.03
C ASP A 155 21.31 -5.98 -8.27
N ALA A 156 20.28 -5.44 -8.92
CA ALA A 156 19.01 -5.13 -8.30
C ALA A 156 17.84 -5.86 -8.96
N PRO A 157 16.76 -6.19 -8.21
CA PRO A 157 15.58 -6.84 -8.76
C PRO A 157 14.87 -5.97 -9.82
N GLU A 158 13.93 -6.57 -10.56
CA GLU A 158 13.12 -5.89 -11.58
C GLU A 158 12.36 -4.69 -11.00
N TRP A 159 11.81 -4.84 -9.79
CA TRP A 159 11.15 -3.78 -9.04
C TRP A 159 11.93 -3.50 -7.77
N VAL A 160 12.37 -2.26 -7.61
CA VAL A 160 13.24 -1.83 -6.50
C VAL A 160 12.46 -0.95 -5.55
N VAL A 161 12.45 -1.35 -4.29
CA VAL A 161 11.91 -0.54 -3.21
C VAL A 161 12.82 0.67 -2.93
N LYS A 162 12.20 1.81 -2.63
CA LYS A 162 12.85 3.09 -2.34
C LYS A 162 12.64 3.61 -0.93
N GLN A 163 11.80 2.94 -0.15
CA GLN A 163 11.62 3.23 1.26
C GLN A 163 12.07 2.03 2.09
N ASP A 164 12.76 2.29 3.20
CA ASP A 164 13.25 1.23 4.06
C ASP A 164 12.12 0.37 4.63
N GLY A 165 12.39 -0.92 4.78
CA GLY A 165 11.48 -1.86 5.39
C GLY A 165 10.34 -2.35 4.50
N TYR A 166 10.44 -2.19 3.19
CA TYR A 166 9.53 -2.86 2.25
C TYR A 166 10.29 -3.84 1.34
N LYS A 167 9.56 -4.82 0.83
CA LYS A 167 10.03 -5.71 -0.25
C LYS A 167 8.92 -5.91 -1.28
N VAL A 168 9.33 -6.17 -2.52
CA VAL A 168 8.43 -6.56 -3.61
C VAL A 168 8.54 -8.05 -3.84
N GLU A 169 7.40 -8.72 -3.96
CA GLU A 169 7.29 -10.15 -4.25
C GLU A 169 6.39 -10.36 -5.45
N GLU A 170 6.76 -11.25 -6.36
CA GLU A 170 5.85 -11.74 -7.40
C GLU A 170 4.83 -12.69 -6.75
N VAL A 171 3.54 -12.46 -7.00
CA VAL A 171 2.46 -13.29 -6.42
C VAL A 171 1.76 -14.16 -7.46
N ALA A 172 1.62 -13.68 -8.70
CA ALA A 172 0.97 -14.42 -9.77
C ALA A 172 1.48 -13.96 -11.15
N GLY A 173 1.35 -14.82 -12.16
CA GLY A 173 1.78 -14.52 -13.53
C GLY A 173 0.86 -15.12 -14.59
N GLY A 174 1.16 -14.82 -15.86
CA GLY A 174 0.42 -15.32 -17.02
C GLY A 174 -0.78 -14.45 -17.41
N PHE A 175 -0.77 -13.18 -17.00
CA PHE A 175 -1.81 -12.22 -17.37
C PHE A 175 -1.53 -11.59 -18.74
N SER A 176 -2.59 -11.15 -19.42
CA SER A 176 -2.55 -10.41 -20.67
C SER A 176 -3.13 -9.02 -20.45
N LEU A 177 -2.30 -7.98 -20.41
CA LEU A 177 -2.75 -6.59 -20.21
C LEU A 177 -3.60 -6.38 -18.94
N PRO A 178 -3.15 -6.80 -17.74
CA PRO A 178 -3.89 -6.57 -16.51
C PRO A 178 -3.91 -5.08 -16.13
N VAL A 179 -5.08 -4.45 -16.15
CA VAL A 179 -5.23 -2.98 -15.99
C VAL A 179 -5.83 -2.55 -14.65
N ASN A 180 -6.57 -3.43 -13.96
CA ASN A 180 -7.18 -3.11 -12.68
C ASN A 180 -7.20 -4.32 -11.74
N ILE A 181 -7.21 -4.08 -10.43
CA ILE A 181 -7.34 -5.09 -9.37
C ILE A 181 -8.49 -4.67 -8.46
N ALA A 182 -9.43 -5.57 -8.20
CA ALA A 182 -10.43 -5.37 -7.16
C ALA A 182 -10.28 -6.44 -6.08
N MET A 183 -9.99 -5.98 -4.86
CA MET A 183 -9.74 -6.84 -3.71
C MET A 183 -11.06 -7.31 -3.09
N VAL A 184 -11.17 -8.60 -2.79
CA VAL A 184 -12.32 -9.13 -2.03
C VAL A 184 -12.27 -8.52 -0.62
N PRO A 185 -13.35 -7.87 -0.14
CA PRO A 185 -13.36 -7.26 1.18
C PRO A 185 -13.14 -8.27 2.31
N GLY A 186 -12.34 -7.88 3.31
CA GLY A 186 -12.09 -8.68 4.50
C GLY A 186 -10.97 -9.73 4.36
N HIS A 187 -10.82 -10.58 5.40
CA HIS A 187 -9.76 -11.60 5.43
C HIS A 187 -10.23 -12.86 4.71
N VAL A 188 -9.43 -13.35 3.79
CA VAL A 188 -9.68 -14.60 3.07
C VAL A 188 -8.74 -15.68 3.60
N ALA A 189 -9.22 -16.44 4.59
CA ALA A 189 -8.44 -17.52 5.22
C ALA A 189 -8.41 -18.82 4.42
N ASP A 190 -9.48 -19.11 3.66
CA ASP A 190 -9.59 -20.33 2.85
C ASP A 190 -8.79 -20.17 1.55
N PRO A 191 -7.71 -20.96 1.34
CA PRO A 191 -6.84 -20.85 0.16
C PRO A 191 -7.58 -21.05 -1.17
N SER A 192 -8.74 -21.72 -1.15
CA SER A 192 -9.54 -22.01 -2.34
C SER A 192 -10.51 -20.88 -2.73
N LYS A 193 -10.64 -19.85 -1.91
CA LYS A 193 -11.55 -18.72 -2.15
C LYS A 193 -10.88 -17.61 -2.95
N PRO A 194 -11.65 -16.86 -3.76
CA PRO A 194 -11.17 -15.64 -4.40
C PRO A 194 -10.58 -14.66 -3.38
N MET A 195 -9.39 -14.15 -3.68
CA MET A 195 -8.72 -13.08 -2.93
C MET A 195 -8.90 -11.74 -3.65
N PHE A 196 -8.73 -11.73 -4.97
CA PHE A 196 -8.97 -10.57 -5.80
C PHE A 196 -9.29 -10.95 -7.25
N TYR A 197 -9.83 -9.99 -7.98
CA TYR A 197 -10.14 -10.09 -9.39
C TYR A 197 -9.32 -9.09 -10.18
N VAL A 198 -9.06 -9.42 -11.45
CA VAL A 198 -8.20 -8.62 -12.33
C VAL A 198 -8.88 -8.50 -13.68
N THR A 199 -9.04 -7.28 -14.18
CA THR A 199 -9.45 -7.04 -15.57
C THR A 199 -8.23 -7.09 -16.47
N GLU A 200 -8.34 -7.89 -17.53
CA GLU A 200 -7.43 -7.91 -18.66
C GLU A 200 -8.06 -7.09 -19.77
N LEU A 201 -7.32 -6.11 -20.31
CA LEU A 201 -7.81 -5.14 -21.27
C LEU A 201 -8.55 -5.79 -22.45
N TYR A 202 -8.07 -6.96 -22.88
CA TYR A 202 -8.62 -7.71 -24.01
C TYR A 202 -9.81 -8.61 -23.65
N GLY A 203 -10.62 -8.19 -22.66
CA GLY A 203 -11.97 -8.73 -22.47
C GLY A 203 -12.05 -9.96 -21.57
N LYS A 204 -11.18 -10.08 -20.58
CA LYS A 204 -11.27 -11.14 -19.56
C LYS A 204 -11.22 -10.58 -18.15
N ILE A 205 -11.96 -11.21 -17.24
CA ILE A 205 -11.82 -11.03 -15.80
C ILE A 205 -11.17 -12.31 -15.27
N LYS A 206 -10.00 -12.18 -14.65
CA LYS A 206 -9.32 -13.24 -13.94
C LYS A 206 -9.72 -13.21 -12.47
N VAL A 207 -9.72 -14.38 -11.84
CA VAL A 207 -9.81 -14.52 -10.39
C VAL A 207 -8.51 -15.11 -9.89
N VAL A 208 -7.96 -14.49 -8.84
CA VAL A 208 -6.80 -15.00 -8.11
C VAL A 208 -7.28 -15.42 -6.74
N LYS A 209 -7.04 -16.69 -6.40
CA LYS A 209 -7.43 -17.26 -5.10
C LYS A 209 -6.39 -16.93 -4.03
N ALA A 210 -6.70 -17.16 -2.76
CA ALA A 210 -5.79 -16.90 -1.65
C ALA A 210 -4.53 -17.80 -1.66
N ASP A 211 -4.55 -18.93 -2.38
CA ASP A 211 -3.36 -19.73 -2.73
C ASP A 211 -2.55 -19.18 -3.93
N TYR A 212 -2.92 -18.00 -4.45
CA TYR A 212 -2.38 -17.33 -5.63
C TYR A 212 -2.58 -18.05 -6.98
N SER A 213 -3.29 -19.17 -7.01
CA SER A 213 -3.62 -19.78 -8.30
C SER A 213 -4.67 -18.97 -9.04
N VAL A 214 -4.49 -18.90 -10.36
CA VAL A 214 -5.24 -18.04 -11.26
C VAL A 214 -6.20 -18.87 -12.11
N SER A 215 -7.46 -18.43 -12.19
CA SER A 215 -8.43 -18.95 -13.16
C SER A 215 -9.18 -17.81 -13.85
N THR A 216 -9.97 -18.13 -14.87
CA THR A 216 -10.81 -17.17 -15.57
C THR A 216 -12.17 -17.11 -14.88
N TYR A 217 -12.58 -15.92 -14.46
CA TYR A 217 -13.92 -15.67 -13.90
C TYR A 217 -14.95 -15.43 -15.02
N ALA A 218 -14.58 -14.59 -15.99
CA ALA A 218 -15.37 -14.31 -17.18
C ALA A 218 -14.45 -14.02 -18.38
N ASP A 219 -14.88 -14.39 -19.58
CA ASP A 219 -14.21 -14.11 -20.84
C ASP A 219 -15.20 -13.70 -21.93
N ASP A 220 -14.66 -13.46 -23.13
CA ASP A 220 -15.40 -13.05 -24.33
C ASP A 220 -16.29 -11.83 -24.07
N LEU A 221 -15.73 -10.83 -23.37
CA LEU A 221 -16.46 -9.65 -22.93
C LEU A 221 -16.50 -8.52 -23.97
N LEU A 222 -15.66 -8.59 -24.99
CA LEU A 222 -15.61 -7.62 -26.09
C LEU A 222 -16.21 -8.25 -27.35
N ASN A 223 -16.98 -7.48 -28.12
CA ASN A 223 -17.59 -7.93 -29.37
C ASN A 223 -16.75 -7.58 -30.61
N TYR A 224 -15.48 -7.25 -30.43
CA TYR A 224 -14.51 -6.94 -31.47
C TYR A 224 -13.16 -7.56 -31.10
N ASP A 225 -12.29 -7.72 -32.09
CA ASP A 225 -10.91 -8.13 -31.85
C ASP A 225 -10.09 -6.93 -31.34
N PRO A 226 -9.65 -6.93 -30.08
CA PRO A 226 -8.83 -5.85 -29.55
C PRO A 226 -7.35 -5.95 -30.00
N SER A 227 -6.94 -7.05 -30.66
CA SER A 227 -5.56 -7.32 -31.07
C SER A 227 -5.12 -6.62 -32.36
N LYS A 228 -5.37 -5.32 -32.48
CA LYS A 228 -4.78 -4.51 -33.56
C LYS A 228 -3.31 -4.22 -33.29
N VAL A 229 -2.61 -3.78 -34.35
CA VAL A 229 -1.19 -3.39 -34.32
C VAL A 229 -0.95 -2.41 -33.18
N PHE A 230 -0.24 -2.88 -32.17
CA PHE A 230 0.25 -2.08 -31.06
C PHE A 230 1.65 -1.56 -31.46
N PRO A 231 1.97 -0.25 -31.35
CA PRO A 231 1.20 0.83 -30.72
C PRO A 231 0.22 1.54 -31.66
N GLY A 232 -0.93 1.99 -31.13
CA GLY A 232 -1.89 2.80 -31.89
C GLY A 232 -3.38 2.70 -31.52
N SER A 233 -3.77 2.01 -30.44
CA SER A 233 -5.18 1.96 -29.98
C SER A 233 -5.35 1.76 -28.45
N GLY A 234 -4.35 2.16 -27.67
CA GLY A 234 -3.85 1.43 -26.49
C GLY A 234 -4.64 1.41 -25.18
N GLU A 235 -5.82 2.03 -25.09
CA GLU A 235 -6.66 2.02 -23.87
C GLU A 235 -7.99 1.26 -24.05
N MET A 236 -8.28 0.78 -25.26
CA MET A 236 -9.61 0.25 -25.59
C MET A 236 -9.84 -1.18 -25.11
N GLY A 237 -10.88 -1.35 -24.31
CA GLY A 237 -11.37 -2.68 -23.96
C GLY A 237 -12.09 -2.71 -22.63
N LEU A 238 -11.73 -3.68 -21.79
CA LEU A 238 -12.24 -3.87 -20.44
C LEU A 238 -11.30 -3.19 -19.43
N ALA A 239 -11.80 -2.28 -18.61
CA ALA A 239 -10.96 -1.41 -17.78
C ALA A 239 -11.24 -1.57 -16.28
N GLY A 240 -11.99 -0.65 -15.68
CA GLY A 240 -12.23 -0.57 -14.24
C GLY A 240 -13.01 -1.75 -13.69
N LEU A 241 -12.78 -2.03 -12.42
CA LEU A 241 -13.36 -3.16 -11.70
C LEU A 241 -13.71 -2.73 -10.27
N ALA A 242 -14.94 -3.01 -9.84
CA ALA A 242 -15.38 -2.79 -8.47
C ALA A 242 -16.17 -4.00 -7.96
N ILE A 243 -16.16 -4.22 -6.64
CA ILE A 243 -16.89 -5.29 -5.97
C ILE A 243 -17.93 -4.66 -5.07
N ASP A 244 -19.19 -5.06 -5.21
CA ASP A 244 -20.21 -4.75 -4.21
C ASP A 244 -19.97 -5.61 -2.95
N PRO A 245 -19.58 -5.02 -1.81
CA PRO A 245 -19.27 -5.78 -0.61
C PRO A 245 -20.49 -6.53 -0.05
N ALA A 246 -21.72 -6.11 -0.38
CA ALA A 246 -22.93 -6.74 0.13
C ALA A 246 -23.30 -8.01 -0.65
N SER A 247 -23.19 -7.97 -1.98
CA SER A 247 -23.58 -9.09 -2.85
C SER A 247 -22.41 -9.96 -3.31
N GLY A 248 -21.18 -9.39 -3.32
CA GLY A 248 -20.02 -10.00 -3.97
C GLY A 248 -20.03 -9.87 -5.50
N ASP A 249 -20.98 -9.11 -6.07
CA ASP A 249 -21.07 -8.92 -7.51
C ASP A 249 -19.96 -7.98 -8.00
N LEU A 250 -19.44 -8.30 -9.20
CA LEU A 250 -18.43 -7.47 -9.85
C LEU A 250 -19.12 -6.47 -10.79
N PHE A 251 -18.59 -5.27 -10.86
CA PHE A 251 -18.93 -4.27 -11.88
C PHE A 251 -17.69 -4.01 -12.71
N ALA A 252 -17.80 -4.07 -14.02
CA ALA A 252 -16.71 -3.71 -14.91
C ALA A 252 -17.15 -2.69 -15.97
N SER A 253 -16.29 -1.71 -16.22
CA SER A 253 -16.43 -0.78 -17.34
C SER A 253 -15.77 -1.37 -18.57
N MET A 254 -16.40 -1.16 -19.73
CA MET A 254 -15.84 -1.61 -20.99
C MET A 254 -16.35 -0.80 -22.16
N VAL A 255 -15.67 -0.93 -23.27
CA VAL A 255 -16.10 -0.39 -24.56
C VAL A 255 -16.58 -1.53 -25.45
N TYR A 256 -17.68 -1.32 -26.18
CA TYR A 256 -18.15 -2.24 -27.21
C TYR A 256 -18.20 -1.54 -28.56
N LYS A 257 -18.18 -2.32 -29.64
CA LYS A 257 -18.22 -1.80 -31.01
C LYS A 257 -19.63 -1.91 -31.58
N ASP A 258 -20.13 -0.85 -32.19
CA ASP A 258 -21.31 -0.89 -33.05
C ASP A 258 -21.07 -0.09 -34.34
N GLY A 259 -21.32 -0.72 -35.49
CA GLY A 259 -20.87 -0.24 -36.78
C GLY A 259 -19.36 0.05 -36.82
N ASN A 260 -19.01 1.32 -37.05
CA ASN A 260 -17.62 1.79 -37.05
C ASN A 260 -17.21 2.51 -35.76
N ASN A 261 -18.13 2.66 -34.81
CA ASN A 261 -17.93 3.42 -33.58
C ASN A 261 -17.75 2.47 -32.39
N TYR A 262 -17.26 3.05 -31.31
CA TYR A 262 -17.02 2.39 -30.03
C TYR A 262 -17.79 3.15 -28.95
N TYR A 263 -18.45 2.45 -28.03
CA TYR A 263 -19.36 3.05 -27.04
C TYR A 263 -19.11 2.49 -25.64
N PRO A 264 -19.21 3.30 -24.57
CA PRO A 264 -18.90 2.89 -23.22
C PRO A 264 -20.12 2.25 -22.54
N LYS A 265 -19.88 1.24 -21.71
CA LYS A 265 -20.90 0.62 -20.87
C LYS A 265 -20.34 0.10 -19.55
N VAL A 266 -21.23 -0.11 -18.59
CA VAL A 266 -20.93 -0.84 -17.34
C VAL A 266 -21.77 -2.10 -17.26
N VAL A 267 -21.13 -3.21 -16.91
CA VAL A 267 -21.78 -4.51 -16.74
C VAL A 267 -21.57 -5.01 -15.31
N ARG A 268 -22.66 -5.48 -14.70
CA ARG A 268 -22.65 -6.23 -13.44
C ARG A 268 -22.58 -7.72 -13.72
N PHE A 269 -21.75 -8.42 -12.97
CA PHE A 269 -21.51 -9.87 -13.05
C PHE A 269 -21.87 -10.50 -11.71
N HIS A 270 -22.75 -11.49 -11.75
CA HIS A 270 -23.16 -12.25 -10.58
C HIS A 270 -22.60 -13.67 -10.64
N SER A 271 -22.18 -14.17 -9.48
CA SER A 271 -21.65 -15.52 -9.32
C SER A 271 -22.50 -16.33 -8.34
N THR A 272 -22.75 -17.59 -8.68
CA THR A 272 -23.48 -18.54 -7.82
C THR A 272 -22.59 -19.60 -7.18
N ASP A 273 -21.28 -19.60 -7.48
CA ASP A 273 -20.31 -20.62 -7.04
C ASP A 273 -19.28 -20.06 -6.04
N GLY A 274 -19.64 -18.97 -5.36
CA GLY A 274 -18.79 -18.30 -4.39
C GLY A 274 -17.69 -17.46 -5.06
N GLY A 275 -18.00 -16.84 -6.20
CA GLY A 275 -17.13 -15.88 -6.87
C GLY A 275 -16.08 -16.51 -7.79
N LYS A 276 -16.18 -17.78 -8.14
CA LYS A 276 -15.16 -18.46 -8.97
C LYS A 276 -15.43 -18.26 -10.45
N THR A 277 -16.70 -18.31 -10.85
CA THR A 277 -17.14 -18.09 -12.24
C THR A 277 -18.36 -17.18 -12.31
N VAL A 278 -18.52 -16.52 -13.46
CA VAL A 278 -19.74 -15.77 -13.76
C VAL A 278 -20.91 -16.72 -14.04
N SER A 279 -22.07 -16.41 -13.46
CA SER A 279 -23.34 -17.08 -13.73
C SER A 279 -24.26 -16.23 -14.60
N THR A 280 -24.40 -14.93 -14.29
CA THR A 280 -25.21 -14.00 -15.08
C THR A 280 -24.54 -12.64 -15.24
N LYS A 281 -24.93 -11.91 -16.30
CA LYS A 281 -24.42 -10.58 -16.65
C LYS A 281 -25.62 -9.63 -16.84
N LYS A 282 -25.54 -8.40 -16.35
CA LYS A 282 -26.56 -7.35 -16.55
C LYS A 282 -25.89 -6.04 -16.92
N THR A 283 -26.33 -5.40 -18.00
CA THR A 283 -25.92 -4.02 -18.32
C THR A 283 -26.54 -3.06 -17.30
N ILE A 284 -25.69 -2.22 -16.72
CA ILE A 284 -26.05 -1.21 -15.69
C ILE A 284 -26.08 0.19 -16.29
N LEU A 285 -25.17 0.45 -17.23
CA LEU A 285 -25.04 1.71 -17.95
C LEU A 285 -24.70 1.39 -19.40
N ASP A 286 -25.32 2.07 -20.34
CA ASP A 286 -25.08 1.94 -21.79
C ASP A 286 -25.26 3.32 -22.43
N PHE A 287 -24.21 3.88 -23.03
CA PHE A 287 -24.27 5.14 -23.78
C PHE A 287 -23.98 4.87 -25.25
N ASP A 288 -24.99 4.40 -25.97
CA ASP A 288 -24.90 4.06 -27.41
C ASP A 288 -24.85 5.29 -28.33
N ASP A 289 -24.92 6.49 -27.75
CA ASP A 289 -24.85 7.80 -28.38
C ASP A 289 -23.57 8.60 -28.04
N GLU A 290 -22.67 8.06 -27.21
CA GLU A 290 -21.43 8.70 -26.78
C GLU A 290 -20.18 8.01 -27.38
N PRO A 291 -19.86 8.26 -28.67
CA PRO A 291 -18.75 7.59 -29.32
C PRO A 291 -17.42 7.89 -28.62
N GLN A 292 -16.65 6.84 -28.40
CA GLN A 292 -15.33 6.88 -27.79
C GLN A 292 -14.24 6.87 -28.86
N SER A 293 -13.19 7.64 -28.62
CA SER A 293 -11.96 7.57 -29.40
C SER A 293 -11.08 6.40 -28.91
N ALA A 294 -9.87 6.27 -29.44
CA ALA A 294 -8.93 5.19 -29.11
C ALA A 294 -8.34 5.26 -27.68
N SER A 295 -8.55 6.38 -26.97
CA SER A 295 -8.07 6.68 -25.62
C SER A 295 -9.02 7.71 -24.98
N HIS A 296 -8.84 8.00 -23.69
CA HIS A 296 -9.72 8.83 -22.85
C HIS A 296 -11.13 8.25 -22.72
N GLN A 297 -11.20 6.97 -22.36
CA GLN A 297 -12.44 6.22 -22.35
C GLN A 297 -13.06 6.10 -20.96
N ILE A 298 -14.13 5.31 -20.88
CA ILE A 298 -14.59 4.78 -19.61
C ILE A 298 -13.49 3.94 -18.96
N SER A 299 -13.11 4.29 -17.72
CA SER A 299 -11.94 3.73 -17.07
C SER A 299 -12.30 3.23 -15.67
N ASN A 300 -12.08 4.01 -14.61
CA ASN A 300 -12.25 3.59 -13.23
C ASN A 300 -13.73 3.37 -12.83
N LEU A 301 -13.92 2.37 -11.96
CA LEU A 301 -15.14 2.17 -11.19
C LEU A 301 -14.80 2.12 -9.71
N SER A 302 -15.63 2.73 -8.88
CA SER A 302 -15.55 2.58 -7.43
C SER A 302 -16.95 2.58 -6.82
N ILE A 303 -17.11 1.93 -5.66
CA ILE A 303 -18.35 1.98 -4.88
C ILE A 303 -18.09 2.84 -3.66
N GLY A 304 -18.88 3.90 -3.51
CA GLY A 304 -18.75 4.84 -2.40
C GLY A 304 -19.32 4.33 -1.09
N PRO A 305 -18.99 4.99 0.03
CA PRO A 305 -19.56 4.69 1.34
C PRO A 305 -21.07 4.91 1.40
N ASP A 306 -21.63 5.63 0.44
CA ASP A 306 -23.07 5.82 0.22
C ASP A 306 -23.75 4.67 -0.54
N GLY A 307 -23.00 3.62 -0.87
CA GLY A 307 -23.47 2.45 -1.62
C GLY A 307 -23.81 2.76 -3.08
N LYS A 308 -23.22 3.81 -3.66
CA LYS A 308 -23.40 4.18 -5.08
C LYS A 308 -22.19 3.80 -5.91
N LEU A 309 -22.44 3.52 -7.19
CA LEU A 309 -21.40 3.27 -8.19
C LEU A 309 -20.94 4.62 -8.77
N TYR A 310 -19.63 4.85 -8.77
CA TYR A 310 -18.99 5.99 -9.40
C TYR A 310 -18.25 5.52 -10.65
N VAL A 311 -18.50 6.20 -11.77
CA VAL A 311 -18.00 5.83 -13.09
C VAL A 311 -17.17 6.97 -13.65
N HIS A 312 -15.91 6.71 -13.94
CA HIS A 312 -15.02 7.69 -14.55
C HIS A 312 -15.06 7.56 -16.07
N LEU A 313 -15.31 8.68 -16.77
CA LEU A 313 -15.42 8.72 -18.22
C LEU A 313 -14.63 9.91 -18.77
N GLY A 314 -13.61 9.62 -19.59
CA GLY A 314 -12.80 10.65 -20.26
C GLY A 314 -13.57 11.43 -21.34
N ASP A 315 -12.94 12.47 -21.85
CA ASP A 315 -13.50 13.38 -22.87
C ASP A 315 -13.51 12.79 -24.29
N GLY A 316 -12.85 11.64 -24.49
CA GLY A 316 -12.68 11.02 -25.80
C GLY A 316 -11.90 11.86 -26.83
N PHE A 317 -10.99 12.74 -26.38
CA PHE A 317 -10.30 13.78 -27.16
C PHE A 317 -11.18 14.92 -27.68
N GLU A 318 -12.35 15.13 -27.10
CA GLU A 318 -13.22 16.26 -27.42
C GLU A 318 -13.40 17.13 -26.16
N PRO A 319 -12.49 18.09 -25.89
CA PRO A 319 -12.46 18.80 -24.62
C PRO A 319 -13.76 19.55 -24.27
N ASP A 320 -14.50 20.02 -25.27
CA ASP A 320 -15.79 20.70 -25.08
C ASP A 320 -16.82 19.82 -24.36
N THR A 321 -16.73 18.50 -24.54
CA THR A 321 -17.63 17.54 -23.89
C THR A 321 -17.48 17.56 -22.38
N ALA A 322 -16.29 17.87 -21.85
CA ALA A 322 -16.04 17.92 -20.41
C ALA A 322 -16.83 19.03 -19.73
N GLN A 323 -17.08 20.15 -20.41
CA GLN A 323 -17.89 21.27 -19.94
C GLN A 323 -19.38 21.13 -20.26
N ASP A 324 -19.69 20.45 -21.36
CA ASP A 324 -21.06 20.14 -21.74
C ASP A 324 -21.72 19.18 -20.73
N LYS A 325 -22.85 19.58 -20.15
CA LYS A 325 -23.59 18.78 -19.17
C LYS A 325 -24.57 17.82 -19.83
N ASP A 326 -24.85 18.01 -21.12
CA ASP A 326 -25.70 17.10 -21.89
C ASP A 326 -24.88 15.91 -22.44
N SER A 327 -23.55 15.94 -22.27
CA SER A 327 -22.66 14.81 -22.52
C SER A 327 -22.21 14.08 -21.25
N ALA A 328 -22.06 12.76 -21.35
CA ALA A 328 -21.48 11.91 -20.32
C ALA A 328 -19.94 11.99 -20.25
N ARG A 329 -19.28 12.52 -21.29
CA ARG A 329 -17.82 12.53 -21.44
C ARG A 329 -17.13 13.61 -20.61
N GLY A 330 -15.93 13.32 -20.11
CA GLY A 330 -15.16 14.19 -19.24
C GLY A 330 -15.77 14.39 -17.84
N LYS A 331 -16.32 13.32 -17.26
CA LYS A 331 -17.11 13.31 -16.01
C LYS A 331 -16.67 12.24 -15.02
N VAL A 332 -17.04 12.44 -13.76
CA VAL A 332 -17.34 11.33 -12.84
C VAL A 332 -18.86 11.27 -12.69
N LEU A 333 -19.45 10.12 -13.02
CA LEU A 333 -20.88 9.85 -12.91
C LEU A 333 -21.18 9.08 -11.62
N ARG A 334 -22.41 9.19 -11.10
CA ARG A 334 -22.87 8.50 -9.88
C ARG A 334 -24.24 7.85 -10.10
N LEU A 335 -24.32 6.55 -9.86
CA LEU A 335 -25.48 5.69 -10.11
C LEU A 335 -25.81 4.83 -8.88
N ASN A 336 -27.06 4.42 -8.74
CA ASN A 336 -27.38 3.27 -7.88
C ASN A 336 -26.80 1.98 -8.49
N LEU A 337 -26.54 0.96 -7.68
CA LEU A 337 -25.97 -0.33 -8.12
C LEU A 337 -26.85 -1.11 -9.10
N ASP A 338 -28.11 -0.70 -9.29
CA ASP A 338 -29.04 -1.28 -10.27
C ASP A 338 -29.11 -0.52 -11.60
N GLY A 339 -28.42 0.62 -11.72
CA GLY A 339 -28.38 1.51 -12.88
C GLY A 339 -29.30 2.73 -12.79
N THR A 340 -30.15 2.83 -11.77
CA THR A 340 -31.02 4.00 -11.60
C THR A 340 -30.25 5.22 -11.11
N VAL A 341 -30.73 6.42 -11.43
CA VAL A 341 -30.06 7.67 -11.04
C VAL A 341 -30.49 8.09 -9.62
N PRO A 342 -29.55 8.40 -8.71
CA PRO A 342 -29.88 8.99 -7.42
C PRO A 342 -30.49 10.39 -7.58
N GLY A 343 -31.69 10.60 -7.06
CA GLY A 343 -32.38 11.90 -7.14
C GLY A 343 -31.72 13.04 -6.36
N ASP A 344 -30.64 12.75 -5.61
CA ASP A 344 -29.82 13.77 -4.97
C ASP A 344 -28.61 14.18 -5.81
N ASN A 345 -28.42 13.67 -7.03
CA ASN A 345 -27.33 14.11 -7.89
C ASN A 345 -27.41 15.63 -8.20
N PRO A 346 -26.28 16.32 -8.35
CA PRO A 346 -26.21 17.79 -8.39
C PRO A 346 -26.94 18.44 -9.58
N PHE A 347 -27.16 17.70 -10.66
CA PHE A 347 -27.83 18.19 -11.88
C PHE A 347 -29.08 17.39 -12.23
N PHE A 348 -29.60 16.61 -11.27
CA PHE A 348 -30.80 15.81 -11.44
C PHE A 348 -32.04 16.70 -11.64
N ASP A 349 -32.83 16.39 -12.66
CA ASP A 349 -34.14 16.99 -12.93
C ASP A 349 -35.11 15.86 -13.36
N ASP A 350 -36.22 15.68 -12.62
CA ASP A 350 -37.21 14.65 -12.95
C ASP A 350 -38.25 15.12 -13.97
N ASP A 351 -38.32 16.43 -14.25
CA ASP A 351 -39.34 17.02 -15.11
C ASP A 351 -39.01 16.91 -16.61
N ASP A 352 -37.74 16.78 -17.00
CA ASP A 352 -37.29 16.69 -18.40
C ASP A 352 -36.86 15.27 -18.84
N GLY A 353 -36.90 14.31 -17.92
CA GLY A 353 -36.58 12.90 -18.16
C GLY A 353 -35.10 12.57 -17.97
N ILE A 354 -34.80 11.31 -17.66
CA ILE A 354 -33.43 10.90 -17.32
C ILE A 354 -32.49 10.95 -18.53
N SER A 355 -31.38 11.66 -18.36
CA SER A 355 -30.31 11.88 -19.33
C SER A 355 -28.92 11.67 -18.69
N ALA A 356 -27.84 11.85 -19.47
CA ALA A 356 -26.47 11.82 -18.97
C ALA A 356 -26.22 12.87 -17.87
N ARG A 357 -26.88 14.04 -17.99
CA ARG A 357 -26.78 15.16 -17.05
C ARG A 357 -27.12 14.76 -15.63
N ASP A 358 -28.19 13.98 -15.46
CA ASP A 358 -28.69 13.54 -14.16
C ASP A 358 -27.70 12.62 -13.44
N MET A 359 -26.81 11.96 -14.18
CA MET A 359 -25.80 11.06 -13.66
C MET A 359 -24.54 11.79 -13.20
N ILE A 360 -24.34 13.06 -13.59
CA ILE A 360 -23.10 13.80 -13.31
C ILE A 360 -22.93 13.99 -11.80
N PHE A 361 -21.82 13.51 -11.26
CA PHE A 361 -21.36 13.85 -9.92
C PHE A 361 -20.33 14.98 -9.95
N ALA A 362 -19.40 14.95 -10.91
CA ALA A 362 -18.41 15.99 -11.17
C ALA A 362 -18.11 16.08 -12.68
N TYR A 363 -17.65 17.25 -13.15
CA TYR A 363 -17.41 17.50 -14.57
C TYR A 363 -16.15 18.35 -14.81
N GLY A 364 -15.76 18.54 -16.07
CA GLY A 364 -14.54 19.29 -16.42
C GLY A 364 -13.26 18.48 -16.23
N LEU A 365 -13.31 17.18 -16.50
CA LEU A 365 -12.16 16.26 -16.44
C LEU A 365 -11.75 15.84 -17.87
N ARG A 366 -10.46 15.60 -18.10
CA ARG A 366 -9.87 15.12 -19.36
C ARG A 366 -9.89 13.60 -19.45
N ASN A 367 -9.07 12.94 -18.64
CA ASN A 367 -8.92 11.48 -18.63
C ASN A 367 -8.75 10.95 -17.19
N PRO A 368 -9.84 10.91 -16.39
CA PRO A 368 -9.80 10.54 -14.98
C PRO A 368 -9.59 9.03 -14.80
N PHE A 369 -8.38 8.54 -15.02
CA PHE A 369 -8.07 7.11 -15.18
C PHE A 369 -8.26 6.26 -13.92
N GLY A 370 -8.03 6.84 -12.75
CA GLY A 370 -8.00 6.13 -11.48
C GLY A 370 -8.72 6.89 -10.38
N GLY A 371 -9.49 6.19 -9.55
CA GLY A 371 -10.22 6.77 -8.43
C GLY A 371 -10.43 5.79 -7.28
N ALA A 372 -10.40 6.32 -6.06
CA ALA A 372 -10.65 5.56 -4.84
C ALA A 372 -11.21 6.43 -3.71
N TRP A 373 -11.90 5.77 -2.79
CA TRP A 373 -12.38 6.39 -1.55
C TRP A 373 -11.35 6.24 -0.45
N ARG A 374 -11.13 7.32 0.28
CA ARG A 374 -10.32 7.33 1.50
C ARG A 374 -11.25 7.20 2.70
N ALA A 375 -11.07 6.17 3.52
CA ALA A 375 -12.00 5.86 4.60
C ALA A 375 -11.91 6.87 5.76
N THR A 376 -10.71 7.39 6.01
CA THR A 376 -10.44 8.32 7.12
C THR A 376 -11.20 9.66 7.02
N ASP A 377 -11.48 10.14 5.81
CA ASP A 377 -12.25 11.38 5.58
C ASP A 377 -13.54 11.16 4.78
N GLY A 378 -13.78 9.95 4.28
CA GLY A 378 -14.94 9.59 3.49
C GLY A 378 -15.01 10.30 2.13
N GLN A 379 -13.86 10.74 1.59
CA GLN A 379 -13.80 11.49 0.33
C GLN A 379 -13.33 10.63 -0.83
N HIS A 380 -13.79 10.97 -2.04
CA HIS A 380 -13.32 10.37 -3.28
C HIS A 380 -12.13 11.16 -3.82
N TYR A 381 -11.11 10.46 -4.30
CA TYR A 381 -9.93 11.04 -4.94
C TYR A 381 -9.74 10.43 -6.31
N SER A 382 -9.29 11.25 -7.27
CA SER A 382 -8.98 10.83 -8.63
C SER A 382 -7.57 11.25 -9.01
N VAL A 383 -6.91 10.40 -9.78
CA VAL A 383 -5.76 10.76 -10.61
C VAL A 383 -6.19 10.83 -12.07
N GLU A 384 -5.55 11.72 -12.81
CA GLU A 384 -5.97 12.08 -14.15
C GLU A 384 -4.78 12.46 -15.03
N ASN A 385 -4.81 11.99 -16.28
CA ASN A 385 -3.76 12.31 -17.24
C ASN A 385 -4.03 13.65 -17.93
N GLY A 386 -3.04 14.54 -17.86
CA GLY A 386 -3.07 15.82 -18.58
C GLY A 386 -2.61 15.67 -20.04
N PRO A 387 -2.73 16.73 -20.85
CA PRO A 387 -2.19 16.76 -22.21
C PRO A 387 -0.66 16.77 -22.18
N GLY A 388 -0.07 15.62 -22.51
CA GLY A 388 1.37 15.39 -22.72
C GLY A 388 2.20 15.35 -21.46
N ALA A 389 1.84 16.20 -20.50
CA ALA A 389 2.31 16.32 -19.14
C ALA A 389 1.14 16.87 -18.31
N ASN A 390 1.39 17.55 -17.20
CA ASN A 390 0.37 18.31 -16.48
C ASN A 390 -0.70 17.40 -15.84
N ASP A 391 -0.28 16.25 -15.31
CA ASP A 391 -1.17 15.31 -14.64
C ASP A 391 -1.71 15.90 -13.33
N ARG A 392 -2.86 15.42 -12.86
CA ARG A 392 -3.53 15.93 -11.65
C ARG A 392 -3.89 14.81 -10.68
N LEU A 393 -3.67 15.08 -9.39
CA LEU A 393 -4.35 14.41 -8.27
C LEU A 393 -5.37 15.41 -7.71
N ALA A 394 -6.61 14.98 -7.57
CA ALA A 394 -7.70 15.82 -7.08
C ALA A 394 -8.61 15.07 -6.10
N ARG A 395 -9.19 15.80 -5.16
CA ARG A 395 -10.35 15.34 -4.38
C ARG A 395 -11.61 15.62 -5.19
N ILE A 396 -12.38 14.58 -5.51
CA ILE A 396 -13.62 14.67 -6.30
C ILE A 396 -14.78 15.08 -5.42
N THR A 397 -15.38 16.23 -5.72
CA THR A 397 -16.44 16.85 -4.93
C THR A 397 -17.71 17.02 -5.76
N LYS A 398 -18.86 16.70 -5.15
CA LYS A 398 -20.19 16.79 -5.76
C LYS A 398 -20.44 18.15 -6.42
N GLY A 399 -20.87 18.16 -7.67
CA GLY A 399 -21.21 19.33 -8.49
C GLY A 399 -20.03 20.19 -8.94
N THR A 400 -18.79 19.76 -8.67
CA THR A 400 -17.61 20.59 -8.91
C THR A 400 -17.15 20.50 -10.37
N ASP A 401 -16.80 21.66 -10.92
CA ASP A 401 -16.14 21.82 -12.22
C ASP A 401 -14.62 21.81 -12.05
N TYR A 402 -13.97 20.83 -12.67
CA TYR A 402 -12.53 20.63 -12.68
C TYR A 402 -11.82 21.36 -13.83
N GLY A 403 -12.56 22.10 -14.65
CA GLY A 403 -12.07 23.16 -15.52
C GLY A 403 -11.58 22.73 -16.89
N TRP A 404 -11.38 21.44 -17.17
CA TRP A 404 -10.88 20.98 -18.47
C TRP A 404 -11.78 21.50 -19.60
N GLY A 405 -11.18 22.30 -20.48
CA GLY A 405 -11.77 22.80 -21.72
C GLY A 405 -10.72 22.89 -22.84
N GLY A 406 -9.67 22.06 -22.75
CA GLY A 406 -8.62 21.94 -23.77
C GLY A 406 -7.32 22.69 -23.46
N SER A 407 -7.23 23.42 -22.35
CA SER A 407 -5.99 24.10 -21.95
C SER A 407 -5.19 23.32 -20.91
N VAL A 408 -3.87 23.26 -21.08
CA VAL A 408 -2.92 22.72 -20.07
C VAL A 408 -3.07 23.37 -18.69
N ASN A 409 -3.53 24.63 -18.64
CA ASN A 409 -3.73 25.37 -17.39
C ASN A 409 -4.99 24.94 -16.64
N ASP A 410 -5.97 24.37 -17.35
CA ASP A 410 -7.22 23.91 -16.75
C ASP A 410 -6.97 22.78 -15.74
N MET A 411 -5.97 21.94 -16.03
CA MET A 411 -5.52 20.85 -15.16
C MET A 411 -5.04 21.30 -13.77
N LYS A 412 -4.77 22.59 -13.56
CA LYS A 412 -4.40 23.13 -12.23
C LYS A 412 -5.62 23.39 -11.34
N LYS A 413 -6.81 23.57 -11.93
CA LYS A 413 -8.02 23.87 -11.17
C LYS A 413 -8.35 22.69 -10.25
N ASN A 414 -8.55 22.96 -8.96
CA ASN A 414 -8.85 21.95 -7.93
C ASN A 414 -7.82 20.81 -7.81
N ALA A 415 -6.59 20.99 -8.31
CA ALA A 415 -5.51 20.03 -8.12
C ALA A 415 -5.00 20.10 -6.67
N LEU A 416 -4.96 18.96 -5.99
CA LEU A 416 -4.21 18.80 -4.74
C LEU A 416 -2.72 18.64 -5.02
N TYR A 417 -2.39 17.98 -6.13
CA TYR A 417 -1.04 17.90 -6.65
C TYR A 417 -1.07 17.95 -8.18
N TYR A 418 -0.08 18.63 -8.76
CA TYR A 418 0.06 18.86 -10.18
C TYR A 418 1.45 18.41 -10.64
N TRP A 419 1.48 17.43 -11.53
CA TRP A 419 2.74 16.96 -12.13
C TRP A 419 3.03 17.78 -13.38
N GLU A 420 3.97 18.71 -13.31
CA GLU A 420 4.37 19.53 -14.47
C GLU A 420 4.99 18.72 -15.62
N ARG A 421 5.50 17.51 -15.32
CA ARG A 421 6.05 16.58 -16.31
C ARG A 421 5.18 15.34 -16.37
N THR A 422 5.31 14.59 -17.46
CA THR A 422 4.57 13.34 -17.70
C THR A 422 4.96 12.29 -16.68
N HIS A 423 3.98 11.86 -15.90
CA HIS A 423 4.10 10.70 -15.01
C HIS A 423 3.07 9.62 -15.37
N ALA A 424 1.98 10.01 -16.05
CA ALA A 424 0.88 9.16 -16.45
C ALA A 424 0.34 8.35 -15.27
N PRO A 425 -0.25 8.99 -14.24
CA PRO A 425 -0.88 8.27 -13.14
C PRO A 425 -2.13 7.53 -13.63
N VAL A 426 -2.27 6.26 -13.23
CA VAL A 426 -3.30 5.35 -13.77
C VAL A 426 -4.27 4.90 -12.69
N ASN A 427 -3.79 4.65 -11.47
CA ASN A 427 -4.60 4.13 -10.38
C ASN A 427 -4.18 4.76 -9.05
N ILE A 428 -5.11 4.82 -8.11
CA ILE A 428 -4.92 5.33 -6.75
C ILE A 428 -5.63 4.41 -5.76
N THR A 429 -4.99 4.14 -4.63
CA THR A 429 -5.59 3.41 -3.51
C THR A 429 -5.10 3.96 -2.17
N PHE A 430 -5.73 3.57 -1.09
CA PHE A 430 -5.41 4.03 0.26
C PHE A 430 -5.15 2.85 1.18
N THR A 431 -4.17 2.98 2.06
CA THR A 431 -3.91 2.03 3.14
C THR A 431 -4.79 2.36 4.33
N GLU A 432 -5.85 1.59 4.59
CA GLU A 432 -6.81 1.92 5.66
C GLU A 432 -6.76 0.91 6.82
N GLN A 433 -7.05 1.38 8.04
CA GLN A 433 -7.01 0.52 9.24
C GLN A 433 -7.90 -0.73 9.10
N SER A 434 -9.02 -0.61 8.39
CA SER A 434 -9.98 -1.70 8.12
C SER A 434 -9.42 -2.84 7.28
N ASP A 435 -8.34 -2.63 6.53
CA ASP A 435 -7.80 -3.58 5.55
C ASP A 435 -6.77 -4.53 6.18
N HIS A 436 -7.09 -5.11 7.34
CA HIS A 436 -6.18 -5.95 8.15
C HIS A 436 -4.85 -5.23 8.45
N HIS A 437 -4.92 -4.17 9.24
CA HIS A 437 -3.78 -3.30 9.57
C HIS A 437 -3.20 -2.61 8.33
N ALA A 438 -4.06 -2.11 7.44
CA ALA A 438 -3.68 -1.37 6.23
C ALA A 438 -2.74 -2.15 5.31
N GLY A 439 -3.07 -3.43 5.06
CA GLY A 439 -2.24 -4.36 4.32
C GLY A 439 -0.91 -4.68 5.00
N GLY A 440 -0.87 -4.60 6.33
CA GLY A 440 0.32 -4.79 7.14
C GLY A 440 1.32 -3.63 7.10
N PHE A 441 0.94 -2.47 6.56
CA PHE A 441 1.77 -1.27 6.56
C PHE A 441 1.75 -0.61 7.96
N PRO A 442 2.83 0.07 8.36
CA PRO A 442 2.90 0.68 9.69
C PRO A 442 1.87 1.81 9.84
N GLU A 443 1.48 2.10 11.09
CA GLU A 443 0.39 3.03 11.42
C GLU A 443 0.59 4.44 10.86
N ASP A 444 1.85 4.89 10.73
CA ASP A 444 2.19 6.19 10.12
C ASP A 444 1.87 6.26 8.62
N LYS A 445 1.50 5.15 8.00
CA LYS A 445 1.05 5.08 6.61
C LYS A 445 -0.46 4.98 6.48
N TRP A 446 -1.21 4.86 7.57
CA TRP A 446 -2.66 4.69 7.49
C TRP A 446 -3.31 5.98 6.96
N GLY A 447 -4.22 5.83 6.01
CA GLY A 447 -4.85 6.92 5.26
C GLY A 447 -3.95 7.60 4.23
N HIS A 448 -2.77 7.07 3.91
CA HIS A 448 -1.94 7.60 2.81
C HIS A 448 -2.43 7.12 1.45
N ALA A 449 -2.25 7.95 0.41
CA ALA A 449 -2.56 7.56 -0.96
C ALA A 449 -1.33 6.94 -1.63
N PHE A 450 -1.54 5.84 -2.34
CA PHE A 450 -0.56 5.25 -3.25
C PHE A 450 -1.06 5.39 -4.67
N VAL A 451 -0.19 5.87 -5.56
CA VAL A 451 -0.52 6.13 -6.97
C VAL A 451 0.43 5.36 -7.87
N SER A 452 -0.12 4.61 -8.82
CA SER A 452 0.65 4.01 -9.90
C SER A 452 0.92 5.06 -10.98
N GLU A 453 2.18 5.31 -11.27
CA GLU A 453 2.63 6.18 -12.36
C GLU A 453 3.19 5.28 -13.47
N SER A 454 2.44 5.11 -14.56
CA SER A 454 2.82 4.19 -15.65
C SER A 454 3.98 4.74 -16.49
N GLY A 455 4.08 6.06 -16.60
CA GLY A 455 5.06 6.70 -17.48
C GLY A 455 4.83 6.38 -18.96
N PRO A 456 5.86 6.53 -19.80
CA PRO A 456 5.73 6.35 -21.24
C PRO A 456 5.48 4.88 -21.59
N THR A 457 4.47 4.68 -22.44
CA THR A 457 4.06 3.34 -22.87
C THR A 457 5.15 2.76 -23.77
N TYR A 458 5.43 1.45 -23.69
CA TYR A 458 6.48 0.75 -24.48
C TYR A 458 7.93 1.17 -24.23
N ALA A 459 8.15 2.19 -23.41
CA ALA A 459 9.49 2.60 -23.06
C ALA A 459 10.22 1.43 -22.40
N THR A 460 11.41 1.14 -22.91
CA THR A 460 12.25 0.06 -22.41
C THR A 460 13.09 0.60 -21.26
N GLY A 461 13.32 -0.23 -20.24
CA GLY A 461 14.20 0.10 -19.15
C GLY A 461 13.60 1.10 -18.13
N PRO A 462 14.40 1.47 -17.12
CA PRO A 462 14.03 2.46 -16.12
C PRO A 462 13.69 3.81 -16.77
N GLN A 463 12.81 4.58 -16.14
CA GLN A 463 12.44 5.92 -16.59
C GLN A 463 12.74 6.95 -15.50
N GLU A 464 13.06 8.19 -15.89
CA GLU A 464 13.31 9.27 -14.92
C GLU A 464 12.04 9.56 -14.11
N LYS A 465 10.88 9.50 -14.79
CA LYS A 465 9.53 9.68 -14.25
C LYS A 465 8.63 8.53 -14.73
N GLY A 466 7.63 8.16 -13.93
CA GLY A 466 6.79 7.00 -14.22
C GLY A 466 7.49 5.65 -13.96
N LYS A 467 6.84 4.57 -14.40
CA LYS A 467 7.15 3.17 -14.04
C LYS A 467 7.43 2.97 -12.55
N ARG A 468 6.56 3.54 -11.69
CA ARG A 468 6.78 3.56 -10.24
C ARG A 468 5.48 3.74 -9.47
N ILE A 469 5.52 3.39 -8.20
CA ILE A 469 4.45 3.68 -7.25
C ILE A 469 4.95 4.78 -6.32
N VAL A 470 4.15 5.83 -6.16
CA VAL A 470 4.44 6.94 -5.24
C VAL A 470 3.42 7.00 -4.11
N GLU A 471 3.87 7.51 -2.97
CA GLU A 471 3.08 7.72 -1.76
C GLU A 471 2.86 9.21 -1.52
N PHE A 472 1.63 9.57 -1.16
CA PHE A 472 1.24 10.88 -0.66
C PHE A 472 0.71 10.76 0.77
N GLY A 473 1.32 11.50 1.69
CA GLY A 473 0.73 11.77 3.01
C GLY A 473 -0.28 12.92 2.93
N PHE A 474 -1.16 13.01 3.93
CA PHE A 474 -2.15 14.07 4.05
C PHE A 474 -1.87 14.93 5.29
N ASN A 475 -1.86 16.24 5.10
CA ASN A 475 -1.74 17.20 6.18
C ASN A 475 -3.12 17.48 6.80
N GLY A 476 -3.15 18.01 8.03
CA GLY A 476 -4.40 18.30 8.75
C GLY A 476 -5.34 19.31 8.07
N ASP A 477 -4.84 20.08 7.09
CA ASP A 477 -5.62 21.02 6.28
C ASP A 477 -6.20 20.41 4.99
N GLY A 478 -5.95 19.12 4.74
CA GLY A 478 -6.37 18.40 3.55
C GLY A 478 -5.43 18.57 2.34
N SER A 479 -4.32 19.30 2.47
CA SER A 479 -3.26 19.29 1.45
C SER A 479 -2.46 17.99 1.49
N VAL A 480 -1.80 17.66 0.38
CA VAL A 480 -0.96 16.45 0.27
C VAL A 480 0.52 16.79 0.36
N THR A 481 1.33 15.85 0.85
CA THR A 481 2.79 15.99 0.82
C THR A 481 3.34 15.88 -0.60
N ALA A 482 4.60 16.26 -0.82
CA ALA A 482 5.29 15.87 -2.04
C ALA A 482 5.35 14.33 -2.16
N PRO A 483 5.23 13.77 -3.37
CA PRO A 483 5.23 12.32 -3.57
C PRO A 483 6.57 11.71 -3.22
N LYS A 484 6.55 10.60 -2.49
CA LYS A 484 7.72 9.77 -2.22
C LYS A 484 7.63 8.48 -3.00
N THR A 485 8.64 8.16 -3.80
CA THR A 485 8.68 6.87 -4.50
C THR A 485 8.73 5.72 -3.48
N LEU A 486 7.80 4.78 -3.57
CA LEU A 486 7.81 3.53 -2.79
C LEU A 486 8.55 2.43 -3.56
N VAL A 487 8.21 2.26 -4.84
CA VAL A 487 8.81 1.24 -5.73
C VAL A 487 9.08 1.88 -7.07
N GLU A 488 10.24 1.59 -7.68
CA GLU A 488 10.56 1.96 -9.06
C GLU A 488 10.92 0.73 -9.89
N TYR A 489 10.63 0.78 -11.18
CA TYR A 489 11.09 -0.20 -12.14
C TYR A 489 12.59 -0.07 -12.42
N ASN A 490 13.28 -1.20 -12.43
CA ASN A 490 14.70 -1.34 -12.69
C ASN A 490 15.01 -2.38 -13.79
N GLY A 491 14.02 -3.12 -14.28
CA GLY A 491 14.20 -4.11 -15.35
C GLY A 491 14.64 -3.49 -16.69
N GLY A 492 15.11 -4.34 -17.61
CA GLY A 492 15.57 -3.92 -18.93
C GLY A 492 14.53 -4.05 -20.05
N GLY A 493 13.31 -4.45 -19.70
CA GLY A 493 12.20 -4.71 -20.58
C GLY A 493 11.18 -3.57 -20.65
N LYS A 494 9.95 -3.88 -21.07
CA LYS A 494 8.89 -2.90 -21.36
C LYS A 494 7.80 -2.79 -20.30
N THR A 495 7.82 -3.64 -19.27
CA THR A 495 6.73 -3.65 -18.28
C THR A 495 6.59 -2.30 -17.59
N THR A 496 5.39 -2.01 -17.10
CA THR A 496 5.06 -0.80 -16.36
C THR A 496 3.92 -1.08 -15.39
N VAL A 497 3.73 -0.23 -14.39
CA VAL A 497 2.66 -0.37 -13.40
C VAL A 497 1.34 0.19 -13.95
N ALA A 498 0.23 -0.50 -13.67
CA ALA A 498 -1.11 -0.03 -14.00
C ALA A 498 -2.10 -0.19 -12.82
N GLY A 499 -2.62 -1.40 -12.62
CA GLY A 499 -3.58 -1.70 -11.55
C GLY A 499 -2.93 -1.63 -10.17
N LEU A 500 -3.70 -1.18 -9.18
CA LEU A 500 -3.25 -1.00 -7.80
C LEU A 500 -4.40 -1.30 -6.83
N ALA A 501 -4.15 -2.06 -5.76
CA ALA A 501 -5.12 -2.29 -4.69
C ALA A 501 -4.43 -2.67 -3.39
N VAL A 502 -4.96 -2.22 -2.25
CA VAL A 502 -4.54 -2.72 -0.93
C VAL A 502 -5.25 -4.05 -0.66
N GLY A 503 -4.47 -5.06 -0.31
CA GLY A 503 -4.95 -6.37 0.15
C GLY A 503 -4.59 -6.60 1.61
N GLN A 504 -5.05 -7.72 2.17
CA GLN A 504 -4.91 -8.05 3.59
C GLN A 504 -3.46 -8.11 4.11
N ASP A 505 -2.47 -8.24 3.24
CA ASP A 505 -1.05 -8.40 3.63
C ASP A 505 -0.07 -7.65 2.70
N GLY A 506 -0.58 -6.67 1.95
CA GLY A 506 0.27 -5.75 1.21
C GLY A 506 -0.46 -4.90 0.17
N LEU A 507 0.30 -4.07 -0.51
CA LEU A 507 -0.12 -3.29 -1.67
C LEU A 507 0.15 -4.10 -2.94
N TYR A 508 -0.90 -4.49 -3.66
CA TYR A 508 -0.82 -5.27 -4.89
C TYR A 508 -0.81 -4.36 -6.10
N PHE A 509 0.01 -4.69 -7.10
CA PHE A 509 0.04 -3.97 -8.36
C PHE A 509 0.27 -4.88 -9.56
N THR A 510 -0.23 -4.46 -10.72
CA THR A 510 -0.03 -5.17 -11.98
C THR A 510 1.17 -4.62 -12.74
N GLY A 511 1.98 -5.51 -13.31
CA GLY A 511 2.80 -5.19 -14.47
C GLY A 511 1.92 -5.30 -15.71
N LEU A 512 1.74 -4.19 -16.45
CA LEU A 512 0.81 -4.10 -17.58
C LEU A 512 1.19 -5.04 -18.73
N TYR A 513 2.47 -5.28 -18.95
CA TYR A 513 2.99 -6.15 -20.00
C TYR A 513 4.01 -7.15 -19.44
N PRO A 514 4.27 -8.29 -20.12
CA PRO A 514 5.48 -9.06 -19.86
C PRO A 514 6.72 -8.19 -20.05
N ASP A 515 7.76 -8.43 -19.25
CA ASP A 515 8.97 -7.63 -19.31
C ASP A 515 9.69 -7.80 -20.66
N ALA A 516 9.78 -9.03 -21.14
CA ALA A 516 10.37 -9.38 -22.42
C ALA A 516 9.36 -10.04 -23.37
N GLY A 517 9.61 -9.92 -24.68
CA GLY A 517 8.77 -10.51 -25.71
C GLY A 517 7.70 -9.55 -26.22
N ASP A 518 6.59 -10.11 -26.71
CA ASP A 518 5.45 -9.36 -27.24
C ASP A 518 4.58 -8.85 -26.08
N PRO A 519 4.46 -7.52 -25.88
CA PRO A 519 3.69 -6.93 -24.79
C PRO A 519 2.20 -7.29 -24.80
N THR A 520 1.65 -7.68 -25.95
CA THR A 520 0.23 -8.05 -26.09
C THR A 520 -0.07 -9.50 -25.72
N LYS A 521 0.97 -10.31 -25.44
CA LYS A 521 0.81 -11.72 -25.07
C LYS A 521 0.72 -11.89 -23.56
N ALA A 522 0.11 -13.02 -23.17
CA ALA A 522 0.10 -13.45 -21.80
C ALA A 522 1.54 -13.62 -21.27
N GLY A 523 1.81 -13.08 -20.09
CA GLY A 523 3.13 -13.08 -19.47
C GLY A 523 3.36 -11.92 -18.50
N ALA A 524 2.43 -10.97 -18.43
CA ALA A 524 2.40 -9.98 -17.37
C ALA A 524 2.21 -10.65 -15.99
N LYS A 525 2.67 -9.93 -14.97
CA LYS A 525 2.78 -10.41 -13.59
C LYS A 525 2.03 -9.49 -12.64
N ILE A 526 1.65 -10.02 -11.49
CA ILE A 526 1.14 -9.26 -10.36
C ILE A 526 2.16 -9.37 -9.24
N TYR A 527 2.41 -8.23 -8.62
CA TYR A 527 3.37 -8.06 -7.55
C TYR A 527 2.67 -7.60 -6.29
N ARG A 528 3.30 -7.85 -5.15
CA ARG A 528 2.90 -7.33 -3.85
C ARG A 528 4.08 -6.61 -3.21
N VAL A 529 3.86 -5.36 -2.80
CA VAL A 529 4.71 -4.65 -1.86
C VAL A 529 4.23 -4.97 -0.46
N ARG A 530 5.09 -5.56 0.37
CA ARG A 530 4.79 -5.75 1.79
C ARG A 530 5.77 -5.00 2.66
N TYR A 531 5.26 -4.49 3.77
CA TYR A 531 6.13 -4.06 4.85
C TYR A 531 6.82 -5.31 5.42
N ALA A 532 8.13 -5.32 5.24
CA ALA A 532 9.06 -6.31 5.75
C ALA A 532 10.25 -5.50 6.27
N PRO A 533 10.10 -4.85 7.44
CA PRO A 533 11.22 -4.16 8.07
C PRO A 533 12.38 -5.14 8.08
N SER A 534 13.55 -4.69 7.64
CA SER A 534 14.75 -5.51 7.65
C SER A 534 14.94 -6.00 9.09
N GLN A 535 14.60 -7.28 9.33
CA GLN A 535 14.37 -7.85 10.65
C GLN A 535 13.18 -7.20 11.38
N ALA A 536 12.34 -8.05 11.99
CA ALA A 536 11.21 -7.65 12.83
C ALA A 536 11.62 -6.47 13.72
N ALA A 537 11.08 -5.28 13.43
CA ALA A 537 11.47 -4.05 14.09
C ALA A 537 11.19 -4.22 15.58
N SER A 538 12.24 -4.49 16.34
CA SER A 538 12.13 -4.44 17.78
C SER A 538 11.86 -2.98 18.14
N PRO A 539 11.00 -2.72 19.14
CA PRO A 539 10.61 -1.37 19.57
C PRO A 539 11.79 -0.40 19.67
N VAL A 540 12.95 -0.92 20.06
CA VAL A 540 14.21 -0.19 20.08
C VAL A 540 15.34 -1.07 19.53
N MET A 541 16.21 -0.49 18.72
CA MET A 541 17.47 -1.10 18.27
C MET A 541 18.64 -0.28 18.81
N ILE A 542 19.54 -0.92 19.55
CA ILE A 542 20.79 -0.30 20.01
C ILE A 542 21.96 -0.79 19.17
N TYR A 543 22.94 0.06 18.91
CA TYR A 543 24.07 -0.22 18.02
C TYR A 543 25.40 0.10 18.70
N GLY A 544 26.40 -0.72 18.37
CA GLY A 544 27.79 -0.54 18.77
C GLY A 544 28.49 0.62 18.05
N ASP A 545 28.03 0.95 16.84
CA ASP A 545 28.63 1.99 16.01
C ASP A 545 27.71 3.21 15.93
N ARG A 546 28.31 4.38 15.66
CA ARG A 546 27.60 5.68 15.58
C ARG A 546 26.65 5.80 14.39
N ASP A 547 26.92 5.10 13.29
CA ASP A 547 26.17 5.20 12.03
C ASP A 547 25.03 4.18 11.91
N PHE A 548 24.54 3.66 13.04
CA PHE A 548 23.51 2.61 13.13
C PHE A 548 23.91 1.29 12.46
N LYS A 549 25.20 0.94 12.53
CA LYS A 549 25.76 -0.31 12.01
C LYS A 549 26.53 -1.07 13.10
N GLY A 550 27.24 -2.12 12.70
CA GLY A 550 28.06 -2.93 13.60
C GLY A 550 27.26 -3.95 14.41
N SER A 551 27.74 -4.26 15.62
CA SER A 551 26.98 -5.10 16.57
C SER A 551 25.71 -4.37 16.99
N PHE A 552 24.57 -5.06 16.99
CA PHE A 552 23.30 -4.48 17.38
C PHE A 552 22.50 -5.44 18.26
N GLN A 553 21.66 -4.86 19.11
CA GLN A 553 20.74 -5.58 19.98
C GLN A 553 19.34 -4.98 19.87
N ALA A 554 18.36 -5.87 19.71
CA ALA A 554 16.95 -5.59 19.73
C ALA A 554 16.43 -5.57 21.17
N LEU A 555 15.65 -4.55 21.53
CA LEU A 555 15.02 -4.43 22.85
C LEU A 555 13.49 -4.29 22.70
N GLY A 556 12.75 -5.17 23.39
CA GLY A 556 11.30 -5.07 23.56
C GLY A 556 10.90 -4.06 24.63
N ALA A 557 9.61 -3.84 24.87
CA ALA A 557 9.16 -3.04 26.01
C ALA A 557 9.58 -3.67 27.35
N GLY A 558 9.96 -2.86 28.35
CA GLY A 558 10.46 -3.31 29.64
C GLY A 558 11.84 -2.74 30.00
N VAL A 559 12.37 -3.13 31.16
CA VAL A 559 13.68 -2.71 31.65
C VAL A 559 14.73 -3.76 31.29
N HIS A 560 15.78 -3.34 30.59
CA HIS A 560 16.89 -4.20 30.14
C HIS A 560 18.16 -3.84 30.89
N ASP A 561 18.75 -4.82 31.56
CA ASP A 561 19.92 -4.69 32.43
C ASP A 561 21.14 -5.40 31.84
N ASN A 562 22.22 -4.65 31.66
CA ASN A 562 23.48 -5.20 31.16
C ASN A 562 24.08 -6.26 32.09
N ALA A 563 23.96 -6.14 33.41
CA ALA A 563 24.48 -7.11 34.38
C ALA A 563 23.76 -8.47 34.28
N LYS A 564 22.54 -8.49 33.73
CA LYS A 564 21.81 -9.73 33.39
C LYS A 564 22.12 -10.23 31.98
N GLY A 565 22.92 -9.49 31.21
CA GLY A 565 23.29 -9.78 29.83
C GLY A 565 22.21 -9.41 28.80
N GLU A 566 21.22 -8.60 29.18
CA GLU A 566 20.03 -8.31 28.36
C GLU A 566 20.34 -7.33 27.20
N LEU A 567 21.47 -6.59 27.27
CA LEU A 567 21.96 -5.75 26.17
C LEU A 567 22.78 -6.50 25.11
N GLY A 568 22.84 -7.83 25.22
CA GLY A 568 23.41 -8.71 24.20
C GLY A 568 24.87 -8.42 23.87
N SER A 569 25.22 -8.48 22.58
CA SER A 569 26.60 -8.30 22.09
C SER A 569 27.06 -6.84 22.02
N VAL A 570 26.13 -5.89 22.14
CA VAL A 570 26.44 -4.46 22.25
C VAL A 570 27.01 -4.19 23.64
N GLY A 571 26.28 -4.60 24.68
CA GLY A 571 26.70 -4.40 26.08
C GLY A 571 26.78 -2.93 26.49
N ASN A 572 27.12 -2.69 27.76
CA ASN A 572 27.25 -1.35 28.35
C ASN A 572 28.33 -0.50 27.67
N ASP A 573 29.49 -1.09 27.37
CA ASP A 573 30.71 -0.36 27.03
C ASP A 573 30.91 -0.12 25.52
N LYS A 574 29.88 -0.31 24.69
CA LYS A 574 29.98 -0.10 23.24
C LYS A 574 28.78 0.63 22.64
N MET A 575 27.73 0.90 23.41
CA MET A 575 26.52 1.51 22.85
C MET A 575 26.80 2.94 22.40
N SER A 576 26.67 3.17 21.08
CA SER A 576 27.00 4.45 20.45
C SER A 576 25.85 5.10 19.68
N SER A 577 24.82 4.35 19.28
CA SER A 577 23.61 4.90 18.65
C SER A 577 22.37 4.03 18.90
N MET A 578 21.19 4.62 18.70
CA MET A 578 19.90 3.97 18.99
C MET A 578 18.80 4.39 18.00
N ARG A 579 17.96 3.44 17.58
CA ARG A 579 16.71 3.71 16.86
C ARG A 579 15.53 3.36 17.76
N VAL A 580 14.62 4.30 17.94
CA VAL A 580 13.41 4.14 18.75
C VAL A 580 12.20 4.16 17.80
N GLY A 581 11.40 3.09 17.85
CA GLY A 581 10.21 2.94 17.02
C GLY A 581 9.06 3.88 17.41
N PRO A 582 8.11 4.15 16.50
CA PRO A 582 6.90 4.92 16.80
C PRO A 582 6.10 4.31 17.96
N GLY A 583 5.55 5.14 18.85
CA GLY A 583 4.79 4.68 20.03
C GLY A 583 5.66 4.24 21.21
N TYR A 584 6.99 4.31 21.09
CA TYR A 584 7.94 3.98 22.15
C TYR A 584 8.81 5.17 22.55
N ARG A 585 9.26 5.14 23.80
CA ARG A 585 10.17 6.09 24.44
C ARG A 585 11.24 5.29 25.18
N VAL A 586 12.43 5.85 25.37
CA VAL A 586 13.55 5.14 26.01
C VAL A 586 14.19 5.99 27.08
N VAL A 587 14.49 5.37 28.23
CA VAL A 587 15.38 5.92 29.25
C VAL A 587 16.66 5.12 29.25
N VAL A 588 17.79 5.79 29.09
CA VAL A 588 19.12 5.18 29.15
C VAL A 588 19.84 5.72 30.38
N CYS A 589 20.33 4.84 31.25
CA CYS A 589 20.96 5.20 32.51
C CYS A 589 22.40 4.68 32.62
N GLN A 590 23.25 5.45 33.28
CA GLN A 590 24.60 5.04 33.70
C GLN A 590 24.62 4.36 35.06
N ASP A 591 25.57 3.44 35.24
CA ASP A 591 26.07 3.01 36.56
C ASP A 591 27.61 3.06 36.51
N ASP A 592 28.21 3.90 37.36
CA ASP A 592 29.67 4.08 37.47
C ASP A 592 30.29 3.18 38.56
N SER A 593 29.52 2.26 39.14
CA SER A 593 30.10 1.33 40.10
C SER A 593 30.84 0.19 39.38
N SER A 594 32.17 0.28 39.33
CA SER A 594 33.09 -0.79 38.92
C SER A 594 33.03 -2.05 39.82
N GLN A 595 31.95 -2.21 40.59
CA GLN A 595 31.65 -3.33 41.47
C GLN A 595 30.15 -3.61 41.38
N GLY A 596 29.79 -4.54 40.49
CA GLY A 596 28.39 -4.89 40.24
C GLY A 596 27.53 -4.95 41.50
N ARG A 597 26.38 -4.28 41.45
CA ARG A 597 25.24 -4.37 42.38
C ARG A 597 25.60 -4.50 43.87
N THR A 598 26.31 -3.54 44.45
CA THR A 598 26.42 -3.47 45.92
C THR A 598 25.43 -2.51 46.59
N ASN A 599 24.82 -1.57 45.86
CA ASN A 599 23.74 -0.71 46.40
C ASN A 599 22.59 -0.56 45.39
N ALA A 600 21.60 -1.45 45.45
CA ALA A 600 20.56 -1.68 44.44
C ALA A 600 19.48 -0.57 44.27
N LEU A 601 19.76 0.71 44.50
CA LEU A 601 18.71 1.74 44.60
C LEU A 601 19.00 3.11 43.98
N ASN A 602 20.17 3.39 43.39
CA ASN A 602 20.43 4.66 42.71
C ASN A 602 20.98 4.39 41.30
N LEU A 603 20.24 4.80 40.28
CA LEU A 603 20.69 4.87 38.90
C LEU A 603 21.38 6.22 38.74
N GLY A 604 22.55 6.26 38.09
CA GLY A 604 23.36 7.48 37.95
C GLY A 604 22.70 8.53 37.04
N LEU A 605 23.48 9.10 36.11
CA LEU A 605 22.92 10.00 35.10
C LEU A 605 22.02 9.20 34.15
N CYS A 606 20.82 9.71 33.85
CA CYS A 606 19.90 9.10 32.90
C CYS A 606 19.47 10.11 31.83
N ARG A 607 19.23 9.63 30.60
CA ARG A 607 18.72 10.44 29.49
C ARG A 607 17.49 9.79 28.86
N TYR A 608 16.64 10.65 28.33
CA TYR A 608 15.38 10.29 27.72
C TYR A 608 15.40 10.50 26.20
N TYR A 609 14.78 9.58 25.44
CA TYR A 609 14.72 9.60 23.98
C TYR A 609 13.32 9.23 23.49
N GLY A 610 12.73 10.07 22.62
CA GLY A 610 11.48 9.77 21.92
C GLY A 610 11.67 8.95 20.64
N PRO A 611 10.61 8.71 19.85
CA PRO A 611 10.72 8.03 18.56
C PRO A 611 11.71 8.72 17.60
N GLY A 612 12.44 7.94 16.82
CA GLY A 612 13.41 8.43 15.84
C GLY A 612 14.80 7.80 15.95
N GLN A 613 15.75 8.34 15.20
CA GLN A 613 17.15 7.93 15.21
C GLN A 613 17.96 8.87 16.09
N HIS A 614 18.74 8.32 17.01
CA HIS A 614 19.53 9.07 17.99
C HIS A 614 20.99 8.67 17.91
N GLU A 615 21.82 9.60 17.44
CA GLU A 615 23.28 9.52 17.51
C GLU A 615 23.74 10.26 18.78
N PHE A 616 24.75 9.74 19.49
CA PHE A 616 25.20 10.23 20.80
C PHE A 616 24.15 10.08 21.88
N VAL A 617 24.27 9.02 22.68
CA VAL A 617 23.61 8.94 23.98
C VAL A 617 24.26 9.98 24.94
N GLY A 618 24.29 11.27 24.60
CA GLY A 618 25.15 12.26 25.28
C GLY A 618 26.65 11.98 25.18
N ALA A 619 27.49 12.98 25.43
CA ALA A 619 28.93 12.74 25.58
C ALA A 619 29.25 11.88 26.82
N ASP A 620 28.32 11.84 27.79
CA ASP A 620 28.52 11.29 29.13
C ASP A 620 27.87 9.89 29.33
N LEU A 621 27.06 9.36 28.41
CA LEU A 621 26.53 7.99 28.49
C LEU A 621 26.99 7.07 27.35
N ASN A 622 27.81 7.58 26.43
CA ASN A 622 28.42 6.77 25.39
C ASN A 622 29.35 5.72 26.03
N ASP A 623 29.13 4.45 25.71
CA ASP A 623 29.88 3.32 26.31
C ASP A 623 29.73 3.22 27.84
N GLN A 624 28.64 3.76 28.40
CA GLN A 624 28.37 3.78 29.86
C GLN A 624 26.90 3.47 30.22
N ALA A 625 26.09 3.03 29.24
CA ALA A 625 24.70 2.61 29.42
C ALA A 625 24.55 1.23 30.12
N SER A 626 24.31 1.23 31.43
CA SER A 626 24.15 0.00 32.22
C SER A 626 22.71 -0.53 32.22
N MET A 627 21.73 0.34 31.98
CA MET A 627 20.31 0.01 31.97
C MET A 627 19.57 0.81 30.90
N ILE A 628 18.65 0.14 30.19
CA ILE A 628 17.77 0.74 29.19
C ILE A 628 16.33 0.35 29.47
N ALA A 629 15.49 1.31 29.79
CA ALA A 629 14.06 1.11 29.91
C ALA A 629 13.38 1.51 28.60
N VAL A 630 12.76 0.55 27.93
CA VAL A 630 11.97 0.76 26.71
C VAL A 630 10.50 0.83 27.09
N LEU A 631 9.89 1.97 26.85
CA LEU A 631 8.57 2.33 27.34
C LEU A 631 7.61 2.41 26.15
N SER A 632 6.53 1.63 26.18
CA SER A 632 5.35 1.92 25.35
C SER A 632 4.62 3.15 25.90
N GLY A 633 3.79 3.80 25.06
CA GLY A 633 2.93 4.91 25.49
C GLY A 633 2.05 4.56 26.72
N PRO A 634 1.53 5.57 27.44
CA PRO A 634 0.88 5.37 28.74
C PRO A 634 -0.36 4.47 28.64
N ALA A 635 -0.30 3.27 29.22
CA ALA A 635 -1.46 2.39 29.33
C ALA A 635 -2.29 2.72 30.58
N LYS A 636 -3.63 2.63 30.48
CA LYS A 636 -4.51 2.68 31.65
C LYS A 636 -4.40 1.36 32.42
N GLY A 637 -4.00 1.40 33.70
CA GLY A 637 -3.85 0.19 34.53
C GLY A 637 -3.49 0.48 35.99
N LYS A 638 -3.35 -0.57 36.81
CA LYS A 638 -2.96 -0.53 38.23
C LYS A 638 -1.60 -1.18 38.50
N GLY A 639 -0.62 -0.99 37.60
CA GLY A 639 0.73 -1.51 37.78
C GLY A 639 1.46 -0.79 38.91
N VAL A 640 1.32 0.54 38.96
CA VAL A 640 1.75 1.39 40.07
C VAL A 640 0.59 2.27 40.51
N THR A 641 0.50 2.58 41.80
CA THR A 641 -0.31 3.71 42.28
C THR A 641 0.59 4.70 42.98
N ALA A 642 0.70 5.90 42.42
CA ALA A 642 1.47 7.01 42.97
C ALA A 642 0.56 7.88 43.86
N TYR A 643 1.14 8.50 44.89
CA TYR A 643 0.43 9.33 45.87
C TYR A 643 1.19 10.63 46.14
N THR A 644 0.45 11.73 46.34
CA THR A 644 1.07 13.04 46.68
C THR A 644 1.56 13.13 48.12
N GLY A 645 1.03 12.32 49.04
CA GLY A 645 1.44 12.31 50.45
C GLY A 645 2.22 11.06 50.87
N PRO A 646 3.09 11.16 51.90
CA PRO A 646 3.79 10.01 52.46
C PRO A 646 2.80 9.00 53.07
N ASN A 647 3.23 7.75 53.20
CA ASN A 647 2.39 6.64 53.69
C ASN A 647 1.05 6.50 52.92
N PHE A 648 1.07 6.71 51.60
CA PHE A 648 -0.09 6.54 50.71
C PHE A 648 -1.25 7.50 51.02
N SER A 649 -0.95 8.71 51.47
CA SER A 649 -1.94 9.76 51.76
C SER A 649 -2.06 10.76 50.60
N GLY A 650 -3.06 11.65 50.63
CA GLY A 650 -3.26 12.65 49.58
C GLY A 650 -3.96 12.13 48.32
N ASP A 651 -3.78 12.84 47.21
CA ASP A 651 -4.31 12.45 45.91
C ASP A 651 -3.52 11.25 45.36
N SER A 652 -4.22 10.36 44.64
CA SER A 652 -3.61 9.14 44.10
C SER A 652 -3.89 8.99 42.60
N GLN A 653 -2.91 8.48 41.87
CA GLN A 653 -3.03 8.19 40.43
C GLN A 653 -2.58 6.74 40.16
N PRO A 654 -3.46 5.89 39.62
CA PRO A 654 -3.08 4.60 39.09
C PRO A 654 -2.38 4.76 37.72
N LEU A 655 -1.28 4.03 37.54
CA LEU A 655 -0.42 4.01 36.36
C LEU A 655 -0.33 2.58 35.85
N GLY A 656 -0.61 2.36 34.56
CA GLY A 656 -0.38 1.09 33.88
C GLY A 656 1.08 0.91 33.45
N VAL A 657 1.37 -0.12 32.66
CA VAL A 657 2.70 -0.30 32.04
C VAL A 657 2.95 0.83 31.03
N GLY A 658 4.17 1.35 30.98
CA GLY A 658 4.57 2.44 30.08
C GLY A 658 5.29 3.59 30.80
N GLY A 659 5.59 4.65 30.05
CA GLY A 659 6.22 5.87 30.57
C GLY A 659 5.19 6.98 30.83
N PHE A 660 5.35 7.69 31.95
CA PHE A 660 4.49 8.80 32.35
C PHE A 660 5.33 10.02 32.71
N GLU A 661 5.23 11.07 31.90
CA GLU A 661 5.99 12.31 32.06
C GLU A 661 5.14 13.41 32.72
N ALA A 662 5.72 14.03 33.75
CA ALA A 662 5.15 15.18 34.45
C ALA A 662 4.88 16.36 33.49
N SER A 663 5.89 16.71 32.69
CA SER A 663 5.85 17.85 31.76
C SER A 663 4.76 17.74 30.68
N ALA A 664 4.43 16.50 30.30
CA ALA A 664 3.38 16.18 29.32
C ALA A 664 1.98 16.08 29.96
N GLY A 665 1.87 16.31 31.28
CA GLY A 665 0.62 16.20 32.03
C GLY A 665 0.13 14.75 32.23
N GLU A 666 0.97 13.75 31.94
CA GLU A 666 0.57 12.34 31.93
C GLU A 666 0.40 11.78 33.36
N LEU A 667 1.04 12.41 34.36
CA LEU A 667 0.90 12.09 35.79
C LEU A 667 -0.31 12.76 36.46
N ASN A 668 -1.03 13.65 35.76
CA ASN A 668 -2.24 14.32 36.27
C ASN A 668 -2.07 14.89 37.69
N LYS A 669 -2.87 14.43 38.67
CA LYS A 669 -2.94 15.00 40.03
C LYS A 669 -1.75 14.70 40.91
N VAL A 670 -0.90 13.74 40.55
CA VAL A 670 0.27 13.37 41.36
C VAL A 670 1.57 13.99 40.85
N ASP A 671 1.54 14.61 39.66
CA ASP A 671 2.61 15.30 38.92
C ASP A 671 4.00 15.35 39.59
N THR A 672 4.51 16.54 39.90
CA THR A 672 5.80 16.71 40.58
C THR A 672 5.72 16.38 42.07
N GLU A 673 4.52 16.37 42.66
CA GLU A 673 4.23 16.18 44.09
C GLU A 673 4.24 14.71 44.55
N THR A 674 4.65 13.75 43.71
CA THR A 674 4.62 12.33 44.09
C THR A 674 5.64 12.02 45.20
N THR A 675 5.17 11.54 46.37
CA THR A 675 6.02 11.26 47.55
C THR A 675 6.01 9.81 48.02
N SER A 676 5.00 9.00 47.66
CA SER A 676 4.94 7.57 47.97
C SER A 676 4.26 6.75 46.86
N MET A 677 4.49 5.44 46.80
CA MET A 677 3.88 4.59 45.77
C MET A 677 3.68 3.13 46.18
N LYS A 678 2.71 2.48 45.54
CA LYS A 678 2.50 1.04 45.62
C LYS A 678 2.77 0.42 44.26
N VAL A 679 3.70 -0.53 44.21
CA VAL A 679 4.05 -1.27 42.98
C VAL A 679 3.43 -2.66 43.06
N ALA A 680 2.59 -3.00 42.09
CA ALA A 680 1.90 -4.28 42.05
C ALA A 680 2.88 -5.45 41.84
N THR A 681 2.50 -6.65 42.29
CA THR A 681 3.28 -7.87 42.05
C THR A 681 3.54 -8.08 40.56
N GLY A 682 4.78 -8.44 40.21
CA GLY A 682 5.24 -8.62 38.82
C GLY A 682 5.37 -7.34 37.99
N HIS A 683 5.28 -6.17 38.64
CA HIS A 683 5.60 -4.88 38.05
C HIS A 683 6.82 -4.28 38.74
N GLU A 684 7.47 -3.37 38.03
CA GLU A 684 8.62 -2.60 38.50
C GLU A 684 8.46 -1.14 38.09
N ALA A 685 9.05 -0.22 38.85
CA ALA A 685 8.96 1.20 38.56
C ALA A 685 10.33 1.87 38.59
N ILE A 686 10.58 2.79 37.66
CA ILE A 686 11.70 3.72 37.71
C ILE A 686 11.12 5.12 37.87
N VAL A 687 11.61 5.85 38.88
CA VAL A 687 11.22 7.23 39.14
C VAL A 687 12.43 8.12 38.95
N CYS A 688 12.33 9.14 38.11
CA CYS A 688 13.40 10.09 37.84
C CYS A 688 13.06 11.47 38.38
N GLN A 689 14.08 12.17 38.88
CA GLN A 689 13.94 13.55 39.34
C GLN A 689 13.91 14.54 38.18
N HIS A 690 13.27 15.68 38.41
CA HIS A 690 13.40 16.86 37.56
C HIS A 690 14.80 17.48 37.75
N ASP A 691 15.55 17.67 36.68
CA ASP A 691 16.79 18.44 36.74
C ASP A 691 16.45 19.94 36.87
N ARG A 692 16.82 20.58 37.98
CA ARG A 692 16.51 22.00 38.21
C ARG A 692 17.45 22.96 37.47
N ASP A 693 18.58 22.46 36.96
CA ASP A 693 19.61 23.28 36.31
C ASP A 693 19.55 23.24 34.77
N ALA A 694 18.89 22.24 34.19
CA ALA A 694 18.68 22.12 32.76
C ALA A 694 17.30 22.67 32.38
N GLY A 695 17.24 23.79 31.64
CA GLY A 695 15.98 24.40 31.23
C GLY A 695 15.00 23.40 30.57
N VAL A 696 13.70 23.72 30.61
CA VAL A 696 12.51 22.86 30.32
C VAL A 696 12.50 22.10 28.98
N ASN A 697 13.51 22.26 28.11
CA ASN A 697 13.63 21.64 26.79
C ASN A 697 14.93 20.81 26.58
N SER A 698 15.67 20.47 27.64
CA SER A 698 16.99 19.84 27.52
C SER A 698 16.99 18.30 27.33
N GLY A 699 15.86 17.62 27.59
CA GLY A 699 15.79 16.16 27.55
C GLY A 699 16.65 15.44 28.62
N GLN A 700 17.20 16.18 29.59
CA GLN A 700 17.94 15.64 30.72
C GLN A 700 16.99 15.42 31.90
N VAL A 701 17.01 14.20 32.45
CA VAL A 701 16.34 13.87 33.71
C VAL A 701 17.40 13.77 34.82
N GLY A 702 17.05 14.21 36.03
CA GLY A 702 17.90 14.06 37.21
C GLY A 702 18.08 12.60 37.62
N PRO A 703 18.72 12.31 38.77
CA PRO A 703 19.00 10.95 39.19
C PRO A 703 17.70 10.13 39.31
N CYS A 704 17.77 8.87 38.84
CA CYS A 704 16.63 7.96 38.84
C CYS A 704 16.78 6.88 39.91
N ARG A 705 15.65 6.37 40.40
CA ARG A 705 15.58 5.30 41.39
C ARG A 705 14.63 4.20 40.95
N PHE A 706 15.04 2.97 41.22
CA PHE A 706 14.28 1.77 40.91
C PHE A 706 13.48 1.28 42.13
N PHE A 707 12.27 0.80 41.87
CA PHE A 707 11.33 0.28 42.86
C PHE A 707 10.75 -1.05 42.38
N THR A 708 10.94 -2.10 43.18
CA THR A 708 10.32 -3.41 42.95
C THR A 708 8.88 -3.44 43.45
N ALA A 709 8.14 -4.50 43.11
CA ALA A 709 6.85 -4.82 43.74
C ALA A 709 6.88 -4.66 45.26
N GLY A 710 5.86 -4.02 45.81
CA GLY A 710 5.72 -3.73 47.24
C GLY A 710 5.20 -2.32 47.56
N ASP A 711 5.02 -2.09 48.85
CA ASP A 711 4.58 -0.82 49.43
C ASP A 711 5.80 0.06 49.71
N HIS A 712 5.88 1.23 49.06
CA HIS A 712 6.96 2.21 49.24
C HIS A 712 6.41 3.49 49.88
N PRO A 713 6.38 3.57 51.23
CA PRO A 713 5.73 4.66 51.96
C PRO A 713 6.44 6.03 51.82
N ALA A 714 7.66 6.04 51.27
CA ALA A 714 8.40 7.25 50.90
C ALA A 714 9.39 6.95 49.76
N LEU A 715 9.48 7.83 48.76
CA LEU A 715 10.42 7.71 47.64
C LEU A 715 11.84 8.22 47.98
N GLY A 716 11.97 9.02 49.05
CA GLY A 716 13.22 9.58 49.57
C GLY A 716 13.33 11.09 49.37
N ALA A 717 14.09 11.77 50.24
CA ALA A 717 14.12 13.24 50.37
C ALA A 717 14.47 14.04 49.10
N ASN A 718 15.09 13.41 48.09
CA ASN A 718 15.42 14.05 46.83
C ASN A 718 14.30 13.94 45.77
N PHE A 719 13.33 13.04 45.96
CA PHE A 719 12.20 12.82 45.04
C PHE A 719 10.90 13.49 45.50
N GLU A 720 10.83 13.91 46.77
CA GLU A 720 9.71 14.70 47.29
C GLU A 720 9.60 16.02 46.51
N ASP A 721 8.45 16.26 45.90
CA ASP A 721 8.12 17.43 45.08
C ASP A 721 9.03 17.65 43.85
N ASN A 722 9.66 16.60 43.33
CA ASN A 722 10.57 16.69 42.17
C ASN A 722 10.47 15.50 41.20
N VAL A 723 9.37 14.75 41.15
CA VAL A 723 9.23 13.65 40.19
C VAL A 723 8.98 14.19 38.77
N HIS A 724 9.77 13.74 37.81
CA HIS A 724 9.65 14.16 36.40
C HIS A 724 9.15 13.04 35.50
N LEU A 725 9.58 11.79 35.76
CA LEU A 725 9.20 10.63 34.95
C LEU A 725 8.96 9.43 35.86
N ILE A 726 7.85 8.73 35.63
CA ILE A 726 7.60 7.39 36.19
C ILE A 726 7.50 6.42 35.02
N ALA A 727 8.41 5.44 34.96
CA ALA A 727 8.35 4.32 34.03
C ALA A 727 7.88 3.08 34.77
N VAL A 728 6.87 2.39 34.25
CA VAL A 728 6.31 1.17 34.84
C VAL A 728 6.54 0.01 33.89
N GLY A 729 7.35 -0.96 34.32
CA GLY A 729 7.52 -2.25 33.65
C GLY A 729 6.46 -3.26 34.10
N GLY A 730 6.01 -4.13 33.20
CA GLY A 730 5.05 -5.19 33.47
C GLY A 730 5.44 -6.53 32.84
N PRO A 731 4.66 -7.59 33.09
CA PRO A 731 4.97 -8.93 32.60
C PRO A 731 4.74 -9.08 31.09
N ALA A 732 5.52 -9.93 30.43
CA ALA A 732 5.40 -10.18 28.99
C ALA A 732 4.11 -10.92 28.61
N MET A 733 3.55 -11.68 29.55
CA MET A 733 2.25 -12.36 29.40
C MET A 733 1.57 -12.53 30.76
N THR A 734 0.24 -12.52 30.78
CA THR A 734 -0.56 -12.85 31.97
C THR A 734 -1.59 -13.93 31.65
N ALA A 735 -1.62 -15.03 32.41
CA ALA A 735 -2.64 -16.08 32.27
C ALA A 735 -3.67 -16.02 33.40
N TYR A 736 -4.87 -16.50 33.11
CA TYR A 736 -6.07 -16.38 33.95
C TYR A 736 -6.83 -17.69 34.06
N SER A 737 -7.43 -17.93 35.22
CA SER A 737 -8.22 -19.15 35.50
C SER A 737 -9.61 -19.16 34.88
N GLU A 738 -10.08 -18.02 34.36
CA GLU A 738 -11.42 -17.88 33.77
C GLU A 738 -11.33 -17.23 32.38
N ALA A 739 -12.40 -17.36 31.59
CA ALA A 739 -12.52 -16.67 30.30
C ALA A 739 -12.63 -15.14 30.49
N GLY A 740 -12.24 -14.38 29.47
CA GLY A 740 -12.33 -12.92 29.51
C GLY A 740 -11.33 -12.24 30.47
N LEU A 741 -10.18 -12.88 30.74
CA LEU A 741 -9.11 -12.35 31.59
C LEU A 741 -9.53 -12.13 33.06
N ALA A 742 -10.28 -13.09 33.62
CA ALA A 742 -10.83 -13.02 34.97
C ALA A 742 -10.33 -14.15 35.88
N GLY A 743 -10.67 -14.08 37.18
CA GLY A 743 -10.29 -15.09 38.18
C GLY A 743 -8.85 -14.94 38.69
N ASN A 744 -8.25 -16.06 39.12
CA ASN A 744 -6.85 -16.08 39.54
C ASN A 744 -5.94 -15.82 38.34
N SER A 745 -4.90 -15.03 38.54
CA SER A 745 -3.96 -14.66 37.48
C SER A 745 -2.53 -14.98 37.84
N GLN A 746 -1.73 -15.36 36.84
CA GLN A 746 -0.29 -15.55 36.96
C GLN A 746 0.44 -14.79 35.86
N LEU A 747 1.52 -14.13 36.24
CA LEU A 747 2.34 -13.30 35.37
C LEU A 747 3.56 -14.09 34.89
N PHE A 748 3.94 -13.90 33.63
CA PHE A 748 5.06 -14.57 32.98
C PHE A 748 6.04 -13.55 32.39
N ALA A 749 7.30 -13.69 32.76
CA ALA A 749 8.41 -13.05 32.08
C ALA A 749 8.74 -13.80 30.77
N PRO A 750 9.53 -13.19 29.85
CA PRO A 750 10.07 -13.92 28.71
C PRO A 750 10.86 -15.15 29.16
N GLY A 751 10.64 -16.29 28.52
CA GLY A 751 11.21 -17.58 28.93
C GLY A 751 10.31 -18.75 28.58
N ILE A 752 10.81 -19.97 28.80
CA ILE A 752 10.03 -21.20 28.70
C ILE A 752 9.57 -21.63 30.11
N HIS A 753 8.25 -21.72 30.29
CA HIS A 753 7.60 -22.04 31.56
C HIS A 753 6.93 -23.40 31.46
N GLN A 754 7.38 -24.35 32.28
CA GLN A 754 6.93 -25.74 32.22
C GLN A 754 6.04 -26.10 33.41
N ALA A 755 4.89 -26.73 33.15
CA ALA A 755 3.96 -27.17 34.19
C ALA A 755 4.63 -28.13 35.19
N TYR A 756 5.43 -29.07 34.68
CA TYR A 756 6.10 -30.10 35.49
C TYR A 756 7.09 -29.54 36.50
N LEU A 757 7.71 -28.40 36.20
CA LEU A 757 8.63 -27.71 37.11
C LEU A 757 7.90 -26.81 38.11
N GLY A 758 6.56 -26.80 38.08
CA GLY A 758 5.73 -25.95 38.93
C GLY A 758 5.64 -24.49 38.46
N ASN A 759 6.11 -24.16 37.25
CA ASN A 759 6.08 -22.79 36.74
C ASN A 759 4.66 -22.27 36.46
N LEU A 760 3.63 -23.11 36.49
CA LEU A 760 2.23 -22.75 36.24
C LEU A 760 1.35 -22.92 37.49
N SER A 761 1.96 -23.00 38.68
CA SER A 761 1.30 -23.43 39.92
C SER A 761 0.36 -22.41 40.57
N ILE A 762 0.40 -21.13 40.19
CA ILE A 762 -0.45 -20.10 40.82
C ILE A 762 -1.87 -20.15 40.23
N VAL A 763 -1.98 -20.21 38.90
CA VAL A 763 -3.29 -20.43 38.26
C VAL A 763 -3.63 -21.92 38.25
N GLY A 764 -2.64 -22.78 38.07
CA GLY A 764 -2.82 -24.21 37.80
C GLY A 764 -2.83 -24.44 36.30
N ASN A 765 -1.99 -25.36 35.82
CA ASN A 765 -1.89 -25.65 34.39
C ASN A 765 -3.17 -26.30 33.82
N ASP A 766 -3.99 -26.85 34.72
CA ASP A 766 -5.31 -27.45 34.53
C ASP A 766 -6.48 -26.47 34.75
N ALA A 767 -6.20 -25.18 34.93
CA ALA A 767 -7.21 -24.14 35.12
C ALA A 767 -7.08 -22.94 34.17
N ILE A 768 -6.00 -22.85 33.37
CA ILE A 768 -5.80 -21.70 32.47
C ILE A 768 -6.77 -21.79 31.28
N THR A 769 -7.65 -20.79 31.18
CA THR A 769 -8.65 -20.67 30.11
C THR A 769 -8.51 -19.36 29.30
N SER A 770 -7.76 -18.37 29.77
CA SER A 770 -7.42 -17.19 28.96
C SER A 770 -6.05 -16.60 29.32
N PHE A 771 -5.46 -15.84 28.42
CA PHE A 771 -4.23 -15.10 28.68
C PHE A 771 -4.11 -13.85 27.79
N ARG A 772 -3.29 -12.89 28.22
CA ARG A 772 -2.90 -11.70 27.47
C ARG A 772 -1.40 -11.76 27.17
N VAL A 773 -1.02 -11.57 25.91
CA VAL A 773 0.38 -11.40 25.48
C VAL A 773 0.61 -9.91 25.22
N GLU A 774 1.61 -9.32 25.86
CA GLU A 774 1.88 -7.89 25.70
C GLU A 774 2.50 -7.56 24.33
N PRO A 775 2.30 -6.34 23.78
CA PRO A 775 2.95 -5.89 22.57
C PRO A 775 4.47 -6.07 22.60
N GLY A 776 5.03 -6.58 21.49
CA GLY A 776 6.47 -6.90 21.39
C GLY A 776 6.83 -8.33 21.80
N TYR A 777 5.85 -9.12 22.27
CA TYR A 777 6.01 -10.53 22.61
C TYR A 777 5.14 -11.45 21.76
N ARG A 778 5.56 -12.71 21.66
CA ARG A 778 4.82 -13.83 21.08
C ARG A 778 4.81 -14.98 22.07
N ALA A 779 3.79 -15.83 22.03
CA ALA A 779 3.72 -17.01 22.88
C ALA A 779 3.60 -18.30 22.06
N VAL A 780 4.22 -19.38 22.53
CA VAL A 780 3.93 -20.76 22.11
C VAL A 780 3.33 -21.48 23.30
N VAL A 781 2.08 -21.95 23.19
CA VAL A 781 1.39 -22.65 24.27
C VAL A 781 1.12 -24.08 23.83
N CYS A 782 1.55 -25.03 24.64
CA CYS A 782 1.46 -26.46 24.35
C CYS A 782 0.51 -27.17 25.31
N SER A 783 -0.24 -28.14 24.78
CA SER A 783 -1.17 -28.92 25.58
C SER A 783 -0.49 -30.11 26.27
N ASN A 784 -1.14 -30.60 27.32
CA ASN A 784 -0.84 -31.84 27.99
C ASN A 784 -1.73 -32.93 27.37
N ASP A 785 -1.14 -33.85 26.61
CA ASP A 785 -1.87 -34.90 25.87
C ASP A 785 -2.25 -36.11 26.74
N GLY A 786 -2.06 -36.02 28.06
CA GLY A 786 -2.42 -37.09 29.01
C GLY A 786 -1.46 -38.27 29.01
N LYS A 787 -0.36 -38.23 28.25
CA LYS A 787 0.76 -39.15 28.47
C LYS A 787 1.51 -38.67 29.70
N THR A 788 1.75 -39.58 30.65
CA THR A 788 2.74 -39.33 31.71
C THR A 788 4.02 -38.82 31.05
N LEU A 789 4.63 -37.78 31.62
CA LEU A 789 5.95 -37.23 31.25
C LEU A 789 7.09 -38.25 31.50
N THR A 790 6.90 -39.51 31.07
CA THR A 790 7.85 -40.61 31.18
C THR A 790 9.01 -40.44 30.20
N ASN A 791 8.81 -39.67 29.12
CA ASN A 791 9.88 -39.24 28.22
C ASN A 791 10.02 -37.72 28.31
N LYS A 792 11.09 -37.25 28.96
CA LYS A 792 11.48 -35.83 28.95
C LYS A 792 11.58 -35.36 27.49
N GLY A 793 10.70 -34.45 27.07
CA GLY A 793 10.86 -33.70 25.84
C GLY A 793 9.71 -33.79 24.84
N ASP A 794 8.81 -34.77 24.88
CA ASP A 794 7.65 -34.80 23.97
C ASP A 794 6.53 -33.89 24.50
N LEU A 795 6.09 -32.92 23.68
CA LEU A 795 5.01 -32.00 23.99
C LEU A 795 3.73 -32.42 23.26
N GLY A 796 2.57 -32.15 23.86
CA GLY A 796 1.28 -32.24 23.15
C GLY A 796 1.13 -31.14 22.09
N PRO A 797 0.00 -31.10 21.37
CA PRO A 797 -0.33 -30.05 20.41
C PRO A 797 0.00 -28.64 20.91
N CYS A 798 0.77 -27.88 20.14
CA CYS A 798 1.13 -26.50 20.45
C CYS A 798 0.44 -25.51 19.51
N ARG A 799 0.30 -24.26 19.94
CA ARG A 799 -0.16 -23.13 19.11
C ARG A 799 0.70 -21.89 19.35
N THR A 800 0.86 -21.08 18.31
CA THR A 800 1.50 -19.76 18.39
C THR A 800 0.46 -18.67 18.58
N PHE A 801 0.79 -17.67 19.38
CA PHE A 801 -0.07 -16.52 19.68
C PHE A 801 0.74 -15.23 19.54
N GLY A 802 0.16 -14.24 18.86
CA GLY A 802 0.70 -12.88 18.81
C GLY A 802 0.30 -12.06 20.03
N ALA A 803 0.70 -10.79 20.05
CA ALA A 803 0.23 -9.84 21.06
C ALA A 803 -1.31 -9.71 21.05
N GLY A 804 -1.90 -9.49 22.22
CA GLY A 804 -3.35 -9.35 22.41
C GLY A 804 -3.94 -10.32 23.42
N ASP A 805 -5.27 -10.30 23.50
CA ASP A 805 -6.08 -11.09 24.44
C ASP A 805 -6.54 -12.39 23.77
N HIS A 806 -6.31 -13.52 24.44
CA HIS A 806 -6.57 -14.85 23.90
C HIS A 806 -7.44 -15.65 24.87
N THR A 807 -8.51 -16.26 24.34
CA THR A 807 -9.36 -17.20 25.09
C THR A 807 -9.17 -18.61 24.54
N LEU A 808 -8.92 -19.56 25.44
CA LEU A 808 -8.68 -20.95 25.10
C LEU A 808 -9.94 -21.82 25.14
N GLN A 809 -11.06 -21.28 25.61
CA GLN A 809 -12.30 -22.04 25.81
C GLN A 809 -12.75 -22.78 24.53
N GLY A 810 -12.89 -24.10 24.63
CA GLY A 810 -13.23 -24.95 23.48
C GLY A 810 -12.06 -25.37 22.58
N SER A 811 -10.82 -25.02 22.93
CA SER A 811 -9.60 -25.48 22.26
C SER A 811 -9.00 -26.73 22.91
N THR A 812 -8.05 -27.36 22.23
CA THR A 812 -7.24 -28.48 22.75
C THR A 812 -6.30 -28.06 23.89
N LEU A 813 -6.10 -26.76 24.11
CA LEU A 813 -5.25 -26.18 25.16
C LEU A 813 -6.01 -25.83 26.45
N ASP A 814 -7.34 -25.73 26.38
CA ASP A 814 -8.19 -25.30 27.51
C ASP A 814 -7.99 -26.24 28.72
N ASN A 815 -7.56 -25.69 29.85
CA ASN A 815 -7.34 -26.45 31.09
C ASN A 815 -6.37 -27.63 30.94
N LYS A 816 -5.47 -27.55 29.96
CA LYS A 816 -4.57 -28.65 29.61
C LYS A 816 -3.21 -28.12 29.21
N ILE A 817 -2.64 -27.13 29.90
CA ILE A 817 -1.37 -26.54 29.48
C ILE A 817 -0.20 -27.36 30.04
N SER A 818 0.77 -27.68 29.20
CA SER A 818 2.03 -28.34 29.59
C SER A 818 3.21 -27.37 29.60
N LEU A 819 3.23 -26.43 28.66
CA LEU A 819 4.32 -25.48 28.45
C LEU A 819 3.80 -24.15 27.88
N MET A 820 4.39 -23.05 28.33
CA MET A 820 4.25 -21.72 27.74
C MET A 820 5.63 -21.14 27.45
N ALA A 821 5.98 -20.94 26.17
CA ALA A 821 7.16 -20.18 25.78
C ALA A 821 6.74 -18.74 25.47
N VAL A 822 7.20 -17.78 26.24
CA VAL A 822 6.96 -16.34 26.03
C VAL A 822 8.23 -15.72 25.47
N LEU A 823 8.19 -15.22 24.24
CA LEU A 823 9.37 -14.88 23.47
C LEU A 823 9.28 -13.42 23.00
N ALA A 824 10.37 -12.68 23.19
CA ALA A 824 10.60 -11.43 22.49
C ALA A 824 11.00 -11.71 21.02
N GLY A 825 11.20 -10.66 20.23
CA GLY A 825 11.76 -10.77 18.88
C GLY A 825 13.12 -11.50 18.84
N PRO A 826 13.53 -12.01 17.66
CA PRO A 826 14.76 -12.80 17.51
C PRO A 826 16.01 -12.00 17.89
N SER A 827 16.85 -12.58 18.75
CA SER A 827 18.10 -12.01 19.24
C SER A 827 19.30 -12.42 18.38
N ASN A 828 20.36 -11.61 18.38
CA ASN A 828 21.65 -12.03 17.84
C ASN A 828 22.44 -12.88 18.85
N GLY A 829 23.32 -13.74 18.33
CA GLY A 829 24.17 -14.65 19.11
C GLY A 829 23.65 -16.09 19.10
N ALA A 830 24.46 -17.02 18.61
CA ALA A 830 24.04 -18.40 18.42
C ALA A 830 23.77 -19.10 19.77
N ARG A 831 22.49 -19.31 20.07
CA ARG A 831 21.99 -20.11 21.21
C ARG A 831 21.50 -21.48 20.76
N MET A 832 21.14 -21.59 19.49
CA MET A 832 20.91 -22.86 18.83
C MET A 832 21.65 -22.91 17.50
N THR A 833 22.12 -24.09 17.10
CA THR A 833 22.62 -24.36 15.74
C THR A 833 21.94 -25.60 15.20
N VAL A 834 21.31 -25.51 14.03
CA VAL A 834 20.77 -26.68 13.32
C VAL A 834 21.72 -27.12 12.23
N TYR A 835 21.66 -28.39 11.90
CA TYR A 835 22.51 -29.03 10.92
C TYR A 835 21.66 -29.88 9.99
N ARG A 836 22.01 -29.80 8.71
CA ARG A 836 21.34 -30.55 7.66
C ARG A 836 21.48 -32.06 7.87
N ASP A 837 22.68 -32.50 8.25
CA ASP A 837 22.98 -33.91 8.37
C ASP A 837 23.06 -34.31 9.87
N ARG A 838 22.97 -35.61 10.14
CA ARG A 838 23.15 -36.15 11.51
C ARG A 838 24.56 -35.85 12.03
N ASP A 839 24.73 -35.96 13.35
CA ASP A 839 26.02 -35.79 14.03
C ASP A 839 26.68 -34.41 13.81
N PHE A 840 25.87 -33.36 13.67
CA PHE A 840 26.32 -31.96 13.51
C PHE A 840 27.12 -31.71 12.23
N LYS A 841 26.76 -32.38 11.14
CA LYS A 841 27.44 -32.30 9.85
C LYS A 841 26.60 -31.60 8.79
N GLY A 842 27.26 -31.25 7.68
CA GLY A 842 26.60 -30.61 6.54
C GLY A 842 26.39 -29.12 6.73
N LEU A 843 25.45 -28.58 5.96
CA LEU A 843 25.08 -27.17 6.04
C LEU A 843 24.48 -26.88 7.41
N SER A 844 24.82 -25.74 8.01
CA SER A 844 24.33 -25.36 9.34
C SER A 844 23.79 -23.95 9.36
N ASN A 845 22.85 -23.70 10.25
CA ASN A 845 22.33 -22.36 10.51
C ASN A 845 22.26 -22.10 12.02
N LYS A 846 22.49 -20.85 12.42
CA LYS A 846 22.59 -20.43 13.83
C LYS A 846 21.43 -19.51 14.18
N TYR A 847 20.82 -19.72 15.34
CA TYR A 847 19.68 -18.96 15.85
C TYR A 847 19.98 -18.42 17.24
N GLY A 848 19.49 -17.22 17.56
CA GLY A 848 19.47 -16.68 18.91
C GLY A 848 18.18 -17.03 19.65
N ILE A 849 17.91 -16.31 20.74
CA ILE A 849 16.63 -16.39 21.45
C ILE A 849 15.55 -15.85 20.51
N GLY A 850 14.38 -16.46 20.45
CA GLY A 850 13.28 -15.99 19.62
C GLY A 850 12.45 -17.11 19.02
N LEU A 851 11.45 -16.72 18.23
CA LEU A 851 10.55 -17.62 17.51
C LEU A 851 10.84 -17.53 16.00
N TYR A 852 11.14 -18.66 15.38
CA TYR A 852 11.48 -18.79 13.97
C TYR A 852 10.50 -19.73 13.29
N GLU A 853 9.82 -19.25 12.25
CA GLU A 853 8.90 -20.03 11.42
C GLU A 853 9.57 -20.60 10.17
N SER A 854 8.86 -21.41 9.39
CA SER A 854 9.40 -22.15 8.23
C SER A 854 10.16 -21.26 7.24
N ALA A 855 9.68 -20.04 6.99
CA ALA A 855 10.31 -19.07 6.10
C ALA A 855 11.63 -18.49 6.66
N GLU A 856 11.86 -18.63 7.96
CA GLU A 856 12.98 -18.03 8.70
C GLU A 856 14.07 -19.06 9.08
N ILE A 857 13.85 -20.35 8.78
CA ILE A 857 14.78 -21.47 9.05
C ILE A 857 16.04 -21.46 8.14
N GLY A 858 16.18 -20.43 7.31
CA GLY A 858 17.43 -20.09 6.63
C GLY A 858 17.93 -21.19 5.66
N PRO A 859 19.22 -21.17 5.30
CA PRO A 859 19.74 -21.91 4.14
C PRO A 859 19.76 -23.43 4.30
N VAL A 860 19.59 -23.95 5.52
CA VAL A 860 19.47 -25.40 5.75
C VAL A 860 18.15 -25.92 5.18
N GLY A 861 17.08 -25.11 5.22
CA GLY A 861 15.73 -25.52 4.85
C GLY A 861 15.02 -26.23 6.00
N ASN A 862 13.72 -25.97 6.15
CA ASN A 862 12.83 -26.66 7.08
C ASN A 862 12.74 -28.17 6.80
N ASP A 863 12.96 -28.56 5.54
CA ASP A 863 12.80 -29.89 4.99
C ASP A 863 14.07 -30.75 5.06
N LYS A 864 15.14 -30.30 5.74
CA LYS A 864 16.44 -30.99 5.73
C LYS A 864 17.15 -31.00 7.07
N ILE A 865 16.52 -30.64 8.19
CA ILE A 865 17.20 -30.60 9.49
C ILE A 865 17.22 -31.98 10.12
N SER A 866 18.43 -32.47 10.41
CA SER A 866 18.65 -33.78 11.03
C SER A 866 19.24 -33.72 12.45
N SER A 867 20.01 -32.68 12.81
CA SER A 867 20.61 -32.56 14.14
C SER A 867 20.70 -31.12 14.63
N LEU A 868 20.78 -30.90 15.94
CA LEU A 868 20.80 -29.55 16.54
C LEU A 868 21.67 -29.47 17.79
N LYS A 869 22.19 -28.27 18.08
CA LYS A 869 22.90 -27.94 19.30
C LYS A 869 22.20 -26.79 20.01
N VAL A 870 21.89 -26.95 21.28
CA VAL A 870 21.33 -25.88 22.14
C VAL A 870 22.36 -25.52 23.19
N ALA A 871 22.57 -24.22 23.42
CA ALA A 871 23.46 -23.72 24.45
C ALA A 871 23.07 -24.26 25.85
N ALA A 872 24.05 -24.43 26.73
CA ALA A 872 23.87 -25.15 28.00
C ALA A 872 22.87 -24.48 28.98
N ASP A 873 22.65 -23.18 28.83
CA ASP A 873 21.73 -22.35 29.60
C ASP A 873 20.47 -21.97 28.80
N HIS A 874 20.12 -22.72 27.75
CA HIS A 874 18.97 -22.44 26.89
C HIS A 874 18.12 -23.68 26.64
N GLU A 875 16.84 -23.45 26.36
CA GLU A 875 15.87 -24.45 25.95
C GLU A 875 15.31 -24.13 24.56
N ALA A 876 15.03 -25.16 23.76
CA ALA A 876 14.45 -25.00 22.43
C ALA A 876 13.21 -25.87 22.23
N VAL A 877 12.07 -25.26 21.94
CA VAL A 877 10.85 -25.93 21.47
C VAL A 877 10.91 -26.01 19.95
N VAL A 878 10.86 -27.22 19.40
CA VAL A 878 10.96 -27.47 17.96
C VAL A 878 9.76 -28.29 17.53
N CYS A 879 9.06 -27.82 16.50
CA CYS A 879 7.83 -28.44 16.06
C CYS A 879 7.77 -28.64 14.55
N ARG A 880 6.87 -29.55 14.16
CA ARG A 880 6.39 -29.75 12.80
C ARG A 880 5.01 -29.13 12.61
N HIS A 881 4.80 -28.50 11.45
CA HIS A 881 3.56 -27.83 11.05
C HIS A 881 3.15 -28.42 9.71
N ASP A 882 2.05 -29.17 9.71
CA ASP A 882 1.49 -29.74 8.50
C ASP A 882 0.45 -28.77 7.91
N SER A 883 0.92 -27.73 7.22
CA SER A 883 0.05 -26.75 6.54
C SER A 883 -0.80 -27.39 5.42
N ALA A 884 -0.55 -28.64 5.03
CA ALA A 884 -1.32 -29.34 4.01
C ALA A 884 -2.64 -29.94 4.51
N LYS A 885 -2.88 -29.97 5.84
CA LYS A 885 -4.10 -30.56 6.44
C LYS A 885 -5.09 -29.56 7.04
N GLY A 886 -4.76 -28.26 7.05
CA GLY A 886 -5.65 -27.23 7.60
C GLY A 886 -5.88 -27.35 9.12
N GLU A 887 -4.97 -27.98 9.86
CA GLU A 887 -5.06 -28.09 11.31
C GLU A 887 -4.49 -26.83 12.00
N ALA A 888 -5.19 -26.33 13.03
CA ALA A 888 -4.76 -25.18 13.84
C ALA A 888 -3.69 -25.53 14.90
N ASP A 889 -3.34 -26.81 15.03
CA ASP A 889 -2.45 -27.36 16.04
C ASP A 889 -1.09 -27.75 15.42
N ILE A 890 0.00 -27.39 16.09
CA ILE A 890 1.38 -27.67 15.68
C ILE A 890 1.86 -28.92 16.45
N ASN A 891 2.15 -30.02 15.76
CA ASN A 891 2.48 -31.32 16.35
C ASN A 891 3.14 -32.24 15.31
N PRO A 892 4.12 -33.12 15.65
CA PRO A 892 4.85 -33.26 16.92
C PRO A 892 5.62 -32.00 17.31
N CYS A 893 5.69 -31.73 18.62
CA CYS A 893 6.56 -30.72 19.22
C CYS A 893 7.48 -31.37 20.25
N ARG A 894 8.75 -30.95 20.28
CA ARG A 894 9.74 -31.41 21.26
C ARG A 894 10.48 -30.28 21.92
N LEU A 895 10.72 -30.42 23.22
CA LEU A 895 11.63 -29.59 23.99
C LEU A 895 13.03 -30.22 24.01
N TYR A 896 14.03 -29.46 23.59
CA TYR A 896 15.43 -29.84 23.59
C TYR A 896 16.24 -28.99 24.55
N THR A 897 17.04 -29.69 25.37
CA THR A 897 18.10 -29.12 26.20
C THR A 897 19.43 -29.75 25.78
N GLY A 898 20.41 -28.94 25.37
CA GLY A 898 21.73 -29.41 24.94
C GLY A 898 21.80 -30.02 23.53
N ASP A 899 22.94 -30.66 23.24
CA ASP A 899 23.31 -31.18 21.91
C ASP A 899 22.55 -32.47 21.54
N GLN A 900 21.95 -32.49 20.35
CA GLN A 900 21.16 -33.60 19.81
C GLN A 900 21.67 -34.05 18.45
N LYS A 901 22.33 -35.21 18.41
CA LYS A 901 22.88 -35.79 17.17
C LYS A 901 21.83 -36.23 16.16
N TYR A 902 20.58 -36.35 16.60
CA TYR A 902 19.41 -36.63 15.78
C TYR A 902 18.16 -36.04 16.42
N VAL A 903 17.37 -35.26 15.67
CA VAL A 903 16.12 -34.64 16.17
C VAL A 903 15.01 -35.69 16.38
N GLY A 904 15.13 -36.86 15.76
CA GLY A 904 14.15 -37.94 15.88
C GLY A 904 13.25 -38.04 14.66
N ALA A 905 12.66 -39.22 14.44
CA ALA A 905 12.01 -39.56 13.17
C ALA A 905 10.84 -38.65 12.79
N ASP A 906 10.12 -38.12 13.78
CA ASP A 906 8.89 -37.36 13.54
C ASP A 906 9.14 -35.87 13.21
N LEU A 907 10.36 -35.38 13.46
CA LEU A 907 10.82 -34.01 13.20
C LEU A 907 11.92 -33.94 12.14
N ASN A 908 12.56 -35.06 11.81
CA ASN A 908 13.64 -35.08 10.85
C ASN A 908 13.15 -34.65 9.47
N ASP A 909 13.83 -33.67 8.87
CA ASP A 909 13.50 -33.13 7.55
C ASP A 909 12.08 -32.53 7.47
N ASP A 910 11.52 -32.13 8.61
CA ASP A 910 10.13 -31.65 8.69
C ASP A 910 9.92 -30.70 9.89
N ILE A 911 10.81 -29.72 10.06
CA ILE A 911 10.76 -28.73 11.15
C ILE A 911 10.21 -27.42 10.62
N SER A 912 9.11 -26.93 11.17
CA SER A 912 8.46 -25.70 10.73
C SER A 912 8.52 -24.56 11.74
N LEU A 913 8.86 -24.87 12.99
CA LEU A 913 8.87 -23.91 14.08
C LEU A 913 10.02 -24.20 15.03
N VAL A 914 10.75 -23.16 15.41
CA VAL A 914 11.81 -23.21 16.42
C VAL A 914 11.62 -22.03 17.38
N ALA A 915 11.42 -22.33 18.67
CA ALA A 915 11.26 -21.38 19.76
C ALA A 915 12.43 -21.55 20.73
N ILE A 916 13.28 -20.53 20.90
CA ILE A 916 14.48 -20.61 21.73
C ILE A 916 14.39 -19.58 22.85
N ALA A 917 14.57 -20.01 24.09
CA ALA A 917 14.65 -19.13 25.25
C ALA A 917 15.78 -19.55 26.19
N LYS A 918 16.09 -18.69 27.16
CA LYS A 918 17.00 -18.99 28.26
C LYS A 918 16.25 -19.72 29.38
#